data_AF-A0A8T5ZIK4-F1
#
_entry.id   AF-A0A8T5ZIK4-F1
#
_cell.length_a   1.000
_cell.length_b   1.000
_cell.length_c   1.000
_cell.angle_alpha   90.00
_cell.angle_beta   90.00
_cell.angle_gamma   90.00
#
_symmetry.space_group_name_H-M   'P 1'
#
loop_
_entity.id
_entity.type
_entity.pdbx_description
1 polymer ?
#
loop_
_entity_poly.entity_id
_entity_poly.type
_entity_poly.pdbx_seq_one_letter_code
_entity_poly.pdbx_strand_id
1 'polypeptide(L)'
;KQVNVLVSAVDSGVLNITDYVTPDPWQAFFGQKRYGADIYDIYGQVIEGQGRLAALRFGGDGDELKRGGKPPVNHVNIVAQQALPVTLNEQGEGSLTLPIGDFNGELRVMTQAWTADDFGSNESKVIVAAPVIAELNMPRFMASGDTSRLTLDITNLTDKPQKLNVALTASGLLELVSDSPAAVELAPGVRTTLFIPVRALPGYGDGEIQATISGLALPGETVADQHKQWKIGVRPAFPAQTVNYGTALQPGETWAIPADGLQNFSPVTLEGQLLLSGKPPLNIARYIKELKAYPYGCLEQTASGLFPSLYTNAAQLQALGIKGDSDEKRRASVDIGISRLLQMQRDNGGFALWDKNGDEEYWLTAYVMDFLVRAGEQGYSVPTDAINRGNERLLRYLQDPGMMSIPYADNLKASKFAVQSYAALVLARQQKAPLGALREIWEHRADAASGLPLLQLGVALKTMGDATRGEEAIVLALKTPRNSDERIWLGDYGSPLRDNALMLSLLEENKLLPDEQYTLLDTLSQQAFGERWLSTQESNALFLAARTIQDLPGKWQAQTSFSTEPLTGEKAQNSNLNSDQLATLQVTNSGDQPLWLRVDASGYPQSAPLPANNVLQIERHILGTDGKSKSLDSLRSGDLVLVWLQVKASNSVPDALVVDLLPAGLELENQNLANGSASLEQSGGEVQNLLNQMQQA
;
A
#
# COMPACT_ATOMS: atom_id res chain seq x y z
N LYS A 1 -10.12 -17.20 46.90
CA LYS A 1 -9.40 -17.84 45.77
C LYS A 1 -9.19 -16.76 44.71
N GLN A 2 -8.03 -16.63 44.08
CA GLN A 2 -7.85 -15.67 42.99
C GLN A 2 -8.36 -16.28 41.68
N VAL A 3 -9.65 -16.07 41.40
CA VAL A 3 -10.29 -16.51 40.15
C VAL A 3 -10.07 -15.44 39.10
N ASN A 4 -9.53 -15.83 37.94
CA ASN A 4 -9.38 -14.93 36.80
C ASN A 4 -10.52 -15.17 35.81
N VAL A 5 -10.99 -14.11 35.18
CA VAL A 5 -12.08 -14.15 34.22
C VAL A 5 -11.72 -13.32 32.99
N LEU A 6 -11.89 -13.89 31.80
CA LEU A 6 -11.82 -13.20 30.52
C LEU A 6 -13.22 -13.11 29.94
N VAL A 7 -13.66 -11.89 29.63
CA VAL A 7 -14.97 -11.61 29.04
C VAL A 7 -14.79 -11.05 27.63
N SER A 8 -15.57 -11.59 26.69
CA SER A 8 -15.63 -11.13 25.31
C SER A 8 -17.07 -11.04 24.83
N ALA A 9 -17.34 -10.21 23.83
CA ALA A 9 -18.64 -10.10 23.18
C ALA A 9 -18.44 -10.02 21.66
N VAL A 10 -19.14 -10.89 20.92
CA VAL A 10 -19.05 -10.97 19.45
C VAL A 10 -20.46 -11.00 18.86
N ASP A 11 -20.65 -10.33 17.73
CA ASP A 11 -21.89 -10.44 16.95
C ASP A 11 -22.21 -11.90 16.61
N SER A 12 -23.42 -12.32 16.94
CA SER A 12 -23.92 -13.66 16.66
C SER A 12 -24.00 -13.92 15.15
N GLY A 13 -24.21 -12.89 14.32
CA GLY A 13 -24.14 -13.00 12.87
C GLY A 13 -22.79 -13.55 12.40
N VAL A 14 -21.69 -13.06 12.99
CA VAL A 14 -20.33 -13.54 12.69
C VAL A 14 -20.11 -14.97 13.20
N LEU A 15 -20.53 -15.27 14.43
CA LEU A 15 -20.31 -16.60 15.03
C LEU A 15 -21.12 -17.70 14.36
N ASN A 16 -22.35 -17.40 13.93
CA ASN A 16 -23.26 -18.36 13.29
C ASN A 16 -22.76 -18.83 11.93
N ILE A 17 -21.89 -18.07 11.24
CA ILE A 17 -21.29 -18.50 9.95
C ILE A 17 -20.52 -19.82 10.11
N THR A 18 -19.91 -20.05 11.27
CA THR A 18 -19.08 -21.25 11.53
C THR A 18 -19.62 -22.14 12.64
N ASP A 19 -20.83 -21.84 13.13
CA ASP A 19 -21.36 -22.39 14.39
C ASP A 19 -20.32 -22.34 15.51
N TYR A 20 -19.63 -21.21 15.66
CA TYR A 20 -18.51 -21.07 16.58
C TYR A 20 -18.97 -21.38 18.02
N VAL A 21 -18.31 -22.34 18.67
CA VAL A 21 -18.67 -22.79 20.02
C VAL A 21 -17.88 -21.99 21.06
N THR A 22 -18.53 -21.59 22.14
CA THR A 22 -17.84 -20.92 23.26
C THR A 22 -16.77 -21.84 23.81
N PRO A 23 -15.50 -21.41 23.86
CA PRO A 23 -14.42 -22.24 24.38
C PRO A 23 -14.70 -22.68 25.82
N ASP A 24 -14.63 -23.98 26.08
CA ASP A 24 -14.77 -24.57 27.40
C ASP A 24 -13.42 -25.15 27.88
N PRO A 25 -12.71 -24.45 28.79
CA PRO A 25 -11.43 -24.94 29.31
C PRO A 25 -11.58 -26.25 30.10
N TRP A 26 -12.74 -26.50 30.74
CA TRP A 26 -12.97 -27.75 31.46
C TRP A 26 -12.98 -28.93 30.49
N GLN A 27 -13.74 -28.84 29.40
CA GLN A 27 -13.75 -29.87 28.36
C GLN A 27 -12.39 -29.99 27.65
N ALA A 28 -11.63 -28.89 27.50
CA ALA A 28 -10.29 -28.94 26.91
C ALA A 28 -9.34 -29.81 27.77
N PHE A 29 -9.26 -29.54 29.07
CA PHE A 29 -8.33 -30.22 29.97
C PHE A 29 -8.84 -31.60 30.42
N PHE A 30 -10.12 -31.73 30.77
CA PHE A 30 -10.69 -32.96 31.36
C PHE A 30 -11.56 -33.78 30.41
N GLY A 31 -11.89 -33.25 29.23
CA GLY A 31 -12.63 -33.99 28.22
C GLY A 31 -11.90 -35.25 27.74
N GLN A 32 -12.69 -36.21 27.26
CA GLN A 32 -12.20 -37.49 26.76
C GLN A 32 -11.08 -37.29 25.73
N LYS A 33 -9.91 -37.87 26.00
CA LYS A 33 -8.77 -37.87 25.09
C LYS A 33 -8.92 -39.00 24.08
N ARG A 34 -8.24 -38.87 22.93
CA ARG A 34 -8.17 -39.96 21.94
C ARG A 34 -7.60 -41.22 22.58
N TYR A 35 -8.07 -42.38 22.14
CA TYR A 35 -7.44 -43.64 22.51
C TYR A 35 -5.97 -43.62 22.06
N GLY A 36 -5.06 -43.82 23.01
CA GLY A 36 -3.62 -43.65 22.81
C GLY A 36 -2.89 -44.92 22.37
N ALA A 37 -3.63 -45.94 21.96
CA ALA A 37 -3.09 -47.19 21.46
C ALA A 37 -3.74 -47.55 20.12
N ASP A 38 -3.09 -48.43 19.39
CA ASP A 38 -3.56 -48.95 18.12
C ASP A 38 -3.77 -50.46 18.28
N ILE A 39 -4.95 -50.96 17.90
CA ILE A 39 -5.31 -52.37 18.01
C ILE A 39 -5.05 -53.03 16.66
N TYR A 40 -4.21 -54.06 16.66
CA TYR A 40 -3.93 -54.89 15.49
C TYR A 40 -4.38 -56.33 15.77
N ASP A 41 -5.30 -56.84 14.96
CA ASP A 41 -5.70 -58.23 14.97
C ASP A 41 -6.00 -58.75 13.56
N ILE A 42 -6.11 -60.07 13.42
CA ILE A 42 -6.43 -60.75 12.16
C ILE A 42 -7.94 -61.00 11.98
N TYR A 43 -8.76 -60.66 12.96
CA TYR A 43 -10.21 -60.94 12.97
C TYR A 43 -11.01 -59.86 12.22
N GLY A 44 -10.46 -58.65 12.09
CA GLY A 44 -11.08 -57.51 11.39
C GLY A 44 -11.21 -57.63 9.86
N GLN A 45 -10.65 -58.67 9.22
CA GLN A 45 -10.78 -58.88 7.76
C GLN A 45 -12.17 -59.44 7.32
N VAL A 46 -13.11 -59.65 8.26
CA VAL A 46 -14.38 -60.36 8.00
C VAL A 46 -15.62 -59.45 8.05
N ILE A 47 -15.58 -58.33 8.79
CA ILE A 47 -16.75 -57.44 8.98
C ILE A 47 -16.28 -55.98 9.04
N GLU A 48 -16.74 -55.13 8.11
CA GLU A 48 -16.62 -53.68 8.22
C GLU A 48 -17.67 -53.14 9.21
N GLY A 49 -17.22 -52.36 10.20
CA GLY A 49 -18.11 -51.50 10.98
C GLY A 49 -18.54 -50.30 10.13
N GLN A 50 -19.80 -49.88 10.21
CA GLN A 50 -20.37 -48.75 9.44
C GLN A 50 -19.78 -47.35 9.80
N GLY A 51 -18.59 -47.30 10.40
CA GLY A 51 -17.96 -46.07 10.87
C GLY A 51 -18.74 -45.41 12.01
N ARG A 52 -18.21 -44.30 12.52
CA ARG A 52 -18.97 -43.42 13.41
C ARG A 52 -19.90 -42.56 12.57
N LEU A 53 -21.15 -42.41 13.01
CA LEU A 53 -22.05 -41.42 12.43
C LEU A 53 -21.40 -40.03 12.52
N ALA A 54 -21.14 -39.44 11.36
CA ALA A 54 -20.70 -38.05 11.26
C ALA A 54 -21.93 -37.15 11.33
N ALA A 55 -21.85 -36.06 12.09
CA ALA A 55 -22.82 -34.99 11.96
C ALA A 55 -22.58 -34.32 10.61
N LEU A 56 -23.56 -34.39 9.72
CA LEU A 56 -23.56 -33.63 8.46
C LEU A 56 -23.68 -32.14 8.81
N ARG A 57 -22.60 -31.40 8.61
CA ARG A 57 -22.65 -29.94 8.48
C ARG A 57 -22.71 -29.63 6.99
N PHE A 58 -23.52 -28.65 6.61
CA PHE A 58 -23.45 -28.11 5.25
C PHE A 58 -22.02 -27.55 5.05
N GLY A 59 -21.33 -28.03 4.02
CA GLY A 59 -19.87 -27.97 3.91
C GLY A 59 -19.31 -26.57 3.63
N GLY A 60 -18.08 -26.35 4.14
CA GLY A 60 -17.11 -25.31 3.74
C GLY A 60 -17.66 -24.00 3.18
N ASP A 61 -18.28 -23.17 4.02
CA ASP A 61 -18.67 -21.83 3.61
C ASP A 61 -17.41 -20.93 3.48
N GLY A 62 -17.21 -20.34 2.31
CA GLY A 62 -16.02 -19.56 1.95
C GLY A 62 -15.25 -20.08 0.72
N ASP A 63 -15.48 -21.31 0.25
CA ASP A 63 -14.91 -21.77 -1.02
C ASP A 63 -15.57 -21.07 -2.23
N GLU A 64 -16.83 -20.64 -2.12
CA GLU A 64 -17.49 -19.79 -3.11
C GLU A 64 -16.87 -18.38 -3.17
N LEU A 65 -16.46 -17.82 -2.03
CA LEU A 65 -15.68 -16.57 -1.96
C LEU A 65 -14.26 -16.73 -2.51
N LYS A 66 -13.64 -17.93 -2.46
CA LYS A 66 -12.33 -18.17 -3.09
C LYS A 66 -12.42 -18.36 -4.60
N ARG A 67 -13.43 -19.11 -5.09
CA ARG A 67 -13.74 -19.21 -6.53
C ARG A 67 -14.14 -17.86 -7.09
N GLY A 68 -14.79 -17.11 -6.24
CA GLY A 68 -15.19 -15.76 -6.41
C GLY A 68 -14.24 -14.77 -5.76
N GLY A 69 -12.92 -14.87 -5.92
CA GLY A 69 -11.98 -13.73 -5.83
C GLY A 69 -11.94 -12.90 -4.55
N LYS A 70 -11.00 -11.94 -4.48
CA LYS A 70 -10.88 -11.10 -3.29
C LYS A 70 -12.00 -10.04 -3.31
N PRO A 71 -12.91 -9.97 -2.32
CA PRO A 71 -13.93 -8.93 -2.25
C PRO A 71 -13.30 -7.53 -2.26
N PRO A 72 -13.95 -6.53 -2.87
CA PRO A 72 -13.55 -5.15 -2.68
C PRO A 72 -13.65 -4.77 -1.19
N VAL A 73 -12.90 -3.75 -0.77
CA VAL A 73 -12.89 -3.29 0.63
C VAL A 73 -14.33 -3.01 1.08
N ASN A 74 -14.78 -3.74 2.09
CA ASN A 74 -16.12 -3.62 2.65
C ASN A 74 -16.04 -2.84 3.96
N HIS A 75 -16.91 -1.83 4.12
CA HIS A 75 -17.04 -1.03 5.33
C HIS A 75 -18.00 -1.69 6.34
N VAL A 76 -18.14 -3.01 6.30
CA VAL A 76 -18.92 -3.75 7.28
C VAL A 76 -18.26 -3.63 8.66
N ASN A 77 -19.02 -3.15 9.64
CA ASN A 77 -18.54 -3.05 11.02
C ASN A 77 -18.64 -4.42 11.69
N ILE A 78 -17.48 -5.06 11.91
CA ILE A 78 -17.40 -6.30 12.70
C ILE A 78 -17.33 -5.95 14.18
N VAL A 79 -18.40 -6.25 14.92
CA VAL A 79 -18.44 -6.01 16.37
C VAL A 79 -17.86 -7.21 17.11
N ALA A 80 -16.61 -7.07 17.51
CA ALA A 80 -15.90 -8.01 18.37
C ALA A 80 -15.11 -7.24 19.44
N GLN A 81 -15.41 -7.51 20.70
CA GLN A 81 -14.78 -6.87 21.85
C GLN A 81 -14.23 -7.94 22.79
N GLN A 82 -13.02 -7.72 23.32
CA GLN A 82 -12.43 -8.54 24.35
C GLN A 82 -11.74 -7.66 25.37
N ALA A 83 -12.10 -7.81 26.64
CA ALA A 83 -11.49 -7.05 27.71
C ALA A 83 -10.20 -7.71 28.20
N LEU A 84 -9.46 -6.98 29.04
CA LEU A 84 -8.37 -7.56 29.82
C LEU A 84 -8.94 -8.57 30.84
N PRO A 85 -8.16 -9.62 31.21
CA PRO A 85 -8.58 -10.53 32.26
C PRO A 85 -8.70 -9.80 33.60
N VAL A 86 -9.77 -10.08 34.35
CA VAL A 86 -10.03 -9.50 35.67
C VAL A 86 -9.95 -10.56 36.75
N THR A 87 -9.51 -10.16 37.94
CA THR A 87 -9.52 -11.02 39.13
C THR A 87 -10.77 -10.75 39.95
N LEU A 88 -11.52 -11.81 40.29
CA LEU A 88 -12.71 -11.71 41.14
C LEU A 88 -12.32 -11.40 42.60
N ASN A 89 -13.22 -10.72 43.31
CA ASN A 89 -13.04 -10.38 44.72
C ASN A 89 -13.15 -11.63 45.64
N GLU A 90 -13.05 -11.42 46.95
CA GLU A 90 -13.10 -12.51 47.94
C GLU A 90 -14.42 -13.30 47.92
N GLN A 91 -15.52 -12.65 47.51
CA GLN A 91 -16.85 -13.24 47.36
C GLN A 91 -17.02 -13.97 46.02
N GLY A 92 -16.06 -13.88 45.11
CA GLY A 92 -16.16 -14.44 43.75
C GLY A 92 -16.98 -13.57 42.81
N GLU A 93 -17.08 -12.28 43.08
CA GLU A 93 -17.81 -11.30 42.27
C GLU A 93 -16.83 -10.40 41.50
N GLY A 94 -17.28 -9.94 40.34
CA GLY A 94 -16.53 -9.01 39.49
C GLY A 94 -17.49 -8.30 38.55
N SER A 95 -17.11 -7.09 38.14
CA SER A 95 -17.87 -6.32 37.16
C SER A 95 -16.93 -5.82 36.08
N LEU A 96 -17.40 -5.84 34.84
CA LEU A 96 -16.67 -5.38 33.68
C LEU A 96 -17.62 -4.65 32.73
N THR A 97 -17.14 -3.55 32.17
CA THR A 97 -17.88 -2.74 31.21
C THR A 97 -17.25 -2.90 29.83
N LEU A 98 -18.04 -3.39 28.87
CA LEU A 98 -17.66 -3.40 27.45
C LEU A 98 -18.30 -2.19 26.76
N PRO A 99 -17.52 -1.29 26.16
CA PRO A 99 -18.07 -0.20 25.37
C PRO A 99 -18.64 -0.77 24.06
N ILE A 100 -19.96 -0.90 24.00
CA ILE A 100 -20.65 -1.31 22.76
C ILE A 100 -20.93 -0.05 21.94
N GLY A 101 -20.40 -0.02 20.73
CA GLY A 101 -20.63 1.07 19.78
C GLY A 101 -22.03 1.01 19.16
N ASP A 102 -22.21 1.78 18.10
CA ASP A 102 -23.42 1.82 17.31
C ASP A 102 -23.62 0.50 16.52
N PHE A 103 -24.39 -0.41 17.11
CA PHE A 103 -24.64 -1.77 16.62
C PHE A 103 -26.10 -2.14 16.84
N ASN A 104 -26.70 -2.81 15.86
CA ASN A 104 -28.04 -3.37 15.94
C ASN A 104 -27.99 -4.87 15.61
N GLY A 105 -28.26 -5.72 16.61
CA GLY A 105 -28.18 -7.17 16.46
C GLY A 105 -28.11 -7.92 17.79
N GLU A 106 -27.70 -9.19 17.74
CA GLU A 106 -27.52 -10.03 18.92
C GLU A 106 -26.02 -10.18 19.23
N LEU A 107 -25.57 -9.67 20.37
CA LEU A 107 -24.22 -9.94 20.89
C LEU A 107 -24.24 -11.19 21.77
N ARG A 108 -23.33 -12.11 21.48
CA ARG A 108 -23.05 -13.25 22.33
C ARG A 108 -21.87 -12.92 23.24
N VAL A 109 -22.15 -12.82 24.53
CA VAL A 109 -21.15 -12.59 25.58
C VAL A 109 -20.61 -13.96 26.01
N MET A 110 -19.29 -14.11 25.96
CA MET A 110 -18.58 -15.34 26.29
C MET A 110 -17.61 -15.08 27.43
N THR A 111 -17.57 -16.00 28.38
CA THR A 111 -16.75 -15.87 29.60
C THR A 111 -15.95 -17.15 29.83
N GLN A 112 -14.64 -17.02 30.04
CA GLN A 112 -13.78 -18.10 30.51
C GLN A 112 -13.21 -17.75 31.89
N ALA A 113 -13.28 -18.69 32.81
CA ALA A 113 -12.79 -18.52 34.18
C ALA A 113 -11.75 -19.60 34.53
N TRP A 114 -10.71 -19.22 35.27
CA TRP A 114 -9.68 -20.15 35.70
C TRP A 114 -9.00 -19.78 37.03
N THR A 115 -8.58 -20.81 37.76
CA THR A 115 -7.57 -20.75 38.83
C THR A 115 -6.36 -21.61 38.43
N ALA A 116 -5.77 -22.35 39.38
CA ALA A 116 -4.73 -23.34 39.09
C ALA A 116 -5.30 -24.65 38.50
N ASP A 117 -6.47 -25.10 38.97
CA ASP A 117 -7.11 -26.37 38.57
C ASP A 117 -8.64 -26.27 38.47
N ASP A 118 -9.22 -25.13 38.88
CA ASP A 118 -10.64 -24.85 38.68
C ASP A 118 -10.81 -24.15 37.32
N PHE A 119 -11.67 -24.69 36.45
CA PHE A 119 -11.97 -24.12 35.13
C PHE A 119 -13.48 -23.99 34.92
N GLY A 120 -13.90 -22.91 34.28
CA GLY A 120 -15.30 -22.67 33.96
C GLY A 120 -15.48 -21.92 32.65
N SER A 121 -16.64 -22.09 32.04
CA SER A 121 -17.07 -21.37 30.84
C SER A 121 -18.55 -21.09 30.92
N ASN A 122 -18.96 -19.93 30.40
CA ASN A 122 -20.38 -19.58 30.29
C ASN A 122 -20.61 -18.63 29.12
N GLU A 123 -21.86 -18.57 28.66
CA GLU A 123 -22.29 -17.64 27.63
C GLU A 123 -23.67 -17.05 27.93
N SER A 124 -23.92 -15.87 27.40
CA SER A 124 -25.23 -15.22 27.43
C SER A 124 -25.46 -14.42 26.15
N LYS A 125 -26.73 -14.19 25.82
CA LYS A 125 -27.14 -13.42 24.65
C LYS A 125 -27.69 -12.08 25.10
N VAL A 126 -27.24 -11.02 24.43
CA VAL A 126 -27.68 -9.64 24.67
C VAL A 126 -28.13 -9.06 23.34
N ILE A 127 -29.42 -8.75 23.23
CA ILE A 127 -29.97 -8.05 22.07
C ILE A 127 -29.68 -6.56 22.25
N VAL A 128 -29.00 -5.98 21.27
CA VAL A 128 -28.75 -4.55 21.19
C VAL A 128 -29.58 -4.01 20.03
N ALA A 129 -30.55 -3.18 20.33
CA ALA A 129 -31.43 -2.58 19.33
C ALA A 129 -31.65 -1.11 19.67
N ALA A 130 -31.36 -0.23 18.72
CA ALA A 130 -31.73 1.16 18.79
C ALA A 130 -33.26 1.30 18.61
N PRO A 131 -33.92 2.18 19.37
CA PRO A 131 -35.36 2.44 19.20
C PRO A 131 -35.68 2.98 17.80
N VAL A 132 -34.77 3.77 17.24
CA VAL A 132 -34.81 4.27 15.87
C VAL A 132 -33.49 3.93 15.20
N ILE A 133 -33.57 3.30 14.03
CA ILE A 133 -32.41 2.97 13.19
C ILE A 133 -32.27 4.07 12.14
N ALA A 134 -31.04 4.55 11.93
CA ALA A 134 -30.69 5.53 10.91
C ALA A 134 -29.45 5.05 10.14
N GLU A 135 -29.62 4.73 8.86
CA GLU A 135 -28.58 4.20 7.98
C GLU A 135 -28.45 5.02 6.71
N LEU A 136 -27.24 5.46 6.40
CA LEU A 136 -26.95 6.27 5.22
C LEU A 136 -26.43 5.38 4.10
N ASN A 137 -27.15 5.33 2.98
CA ASN A 137 -26.66 4.72 1.75
C ASN A 137 -25.91 5.77 0.93
N MET A 138 -24.66 5.47 0.62
CA MET A 138 -23.71 6.37 -0.02
C MET A 138 -22.75 5.57 -0.92
N PRO A 139 -22.17 6.20 -1.97
CA PRO A 139 -21.16 5.52 -2.78
C PRO A 139 -19.91 5.21 -1.95
N ARG A 140 -19.06 4.31 -2.45
CA ARG A 140 -17.81 3.95 -1.75
C ARG A 140 -16.77 5.07 -1.73
N PHE A 141 -16.80 5.95 -2.73
CA PHE A 141 -15.96 7.15 -2.82
C PHE A 141 -16.70 8.23 -3.63
N MET A 142 -16.19 9.45 -3.62
CA MET A 142 -16.61 10.51 -4.55
C MET A 142 -15.40 11.11 -5.27
N ALA A 143 -15.56 11.52 -6.53
CA ALA A 143 -14.54 12.31 -7.20
C ALA A 143 -14.72 13.80 -6.92
N SER A 144 -13.64 14.58 -6.88
CA SER A 144 -13.72 16.04 -6.73
C SER A 144 -14.62 16.67 -7.80
N GLY A 145 -15.62 17.45 -7.37
CA GLY A 145 -16.61 18.07 -8.25
C GLY A 145 -17.86 17.24 -8.51
N ASP A 146 -17.89 15.97 -8.09
CA ASP A 146 -19.08 15.11 -8.23
C ASP A 146 -20.23 15.61 -7.37
N THR A 147 -21.45 15.33 -7.84
CA THR A 147 -22.68 15.46 -7.04
C THR A 147 -23.32 14.08 -6.88
N SER A 148 -23.79 13.78 -5.68
CA SER A 148 -24.46 12.51 -5.37
C SER A 148 -25.73 12.77 -4.60
N ARG A 149 -26.74 11.92 -4.81
CA ARG A 149 -27.98 11.94 -4.03
C ARG A 149 -27.96 10.77 -3.05
N LEU A 150 -27.50 11.03 -1.84
CA LEU A 150 -27.49 10.04 -0.77
C LEU A 150 -28.92 9.78 -0.29
N THR A 151 -29.13 8.63 0.36
CA THR A 151 -30.41 8.29 0.98
C THR A 151 -30.19 7.89 2.42
N LEU A 152 -30.82 8.59 3.36
CA LEU A 152 -30.82 8.24 4.78
C LEU A 152 -32.13 7.51 5.09
N ASP A 153 -32.04 6.22 5.35
CA ASP A 153 -33.16 5.39 5.77
C ASP A 153 -33.33 5.51 7.28
N ILE A 154 -34.52 5.92 7.71
CA ILE A 154 -34.90 6.02 9.12
C ILE A 154 -36.03 5.05 9.37
N THR A 155 -35.84 4.14 10.33
CA THR A 155 -36.82 3.12 10.70
C THR A 155 -37.19 3.23 12.16
N ASN A 156 -38.48 3.36 12.45
CA ASN A 156 -39.01 3.37 13.80
C ASN A 156 -39.35 1.94 14.24
N LEU A 157 -38.57 1.36 15.14
CA LEU A 157 -38.84 0.03 15.69
C LEU A 157 -39.65 0.07 16.99
N THR A 158 -40.02 1.26 17.48
CA THR A 158 -40.86 1.41 18.66
C THR A 158 -42.33 1.11 18.34
N ASP A 159 -43.11 0.86 19.39
CA ASP A 159 -44.56 0.65 19.34
C ASP A 159 -45.37 1.94 19.26
N LYS A 160 -44.70 3.12 19.29
CA LYS A 160 -45.33 4.44 19.29
C LYS A 160 -44.87 5.31 18.11
N PRO A 161 -45.71 6.24 17.64
CA PRO A 161 -45.29 7.20 16.63
C PRO A 161 -44.19 8.11 17.20
N GLN A 162 -43.18 8.39 16.38
CA GLN A 162 -42.07 9.27 16.71
C GLN A 162 -42.13 10.52 15.84
N LYS A 163 -41.83 11.68 16.43
CA LYS A 163 -41.68 12.95 15.71
C LYS A 163 -40.24 13.41 15.86
N LEU A 164 -39.45 13.13 14.83
CA LEU A 164 -38.00 13.28 14.86
C LEU A 164 -37.59 14.59 14.17
N ASN A 165 -36.56 15.24 14.68
CA ASN A 165 -35.85 16.29 13.96
C ASN A 165 -34.46 15.78 13.58
N VAL A 166 -34.14 15.82 12.29
CA VAL A 166 -32.90 15.29 11.72
C VAL A 166 -32.05 16.46 11.25
N ALA A 167 -31.11 16.88 12.08
CA ALA A 167 -30.14 17.92 11.74
C ALA A 167 -28.95 17.27 11.01
N LEU A 168 -28.74 17.66 9.76
CA LEU A 168 -27.65 17.17 8.93
C LEU A 168 -26.55 18.24 8.81
N THR A 169 -25.31 17.83 8.98
CA THR A 169 -24.13 18.65 8.71
C THR A 169 -23.15 17.88 7.84
N ALA A 170 -22.35 18.62 7.06
CA ALA A 170 -21.23 18.07 6.31
C ALA A 170 -19.94 18.78 6.74
N SER A 171 -18.84 18.03 6.74
CA SER A 171 -17.50 18.55 7.03
C SER A 171 -16.45 17.90 6.12
N GLY A 172 -15.23 18.43 6.14
CA GLY A 172 -14.14 17.97 5.27
C GLY A 172 -14.40 18.35 3.81
N LEU A 173 -14.16 17.40 2.89
CA LEU A 173 -14.31 17.62 1.45
C LEU A 173 -15.74 17.35 0.92
N LEU A 174 -16.76 17.52 1.76
CA LEU A 174 -18.16 17.42 1.37
C LEU A 174 -18.96 18.65 1.77
N GLU A 175 -19.95 18.98 0.96
CA GLU A 175 -20.96 19.99 1.26
C GLU A 175 -22.38 19.46 0.97
N LEU A 176 -23.35 19.92 1.77
CA LEU A 176 -24.76 19.69 1.50
C LEU A 176 -25.24 20.68 0.44
N VAL A 177 -25.95 20.20 -0.58
CA VAL A 177 -26.51 21.05 -1.65
C VAL A 177 -27.90 21.59 -1.26
N SER A 178 -28.55 20.97 -0.28
CA SER A 178 -29.86 21.37 0.23
C SER A 178 -29.84 21.51 1.75
N ASP A 179 -30.74 22.33 2.28
CA ASP A 179 -30.92 22.51 3.72
C ASP A 179 -31.38 21.20 4.40
N SER A 180 -31.17 21.13 5.72
CA SER A 180 -31.66 20.01 6.52
C SER A 180 -33.19 19.84 6.39
N PRO A 181 -33.68 18.59 6.39
CA PRO A 181 -35.09 18.30 6.23
C PRO A 181 -35.94 18.83 7.38
N ALA A 182 -37.21 19.09 7.11
CA ALA A 182 -38.20 19.39 8.15
C ALA A 182 -38.44 18.18 9.07
N ALA A 183 -39.18 18.40 10.16
CA ALA A 183 -39.52 17.34 11.11
C ALA A 183 -40.15 16.12 10.42
N VAL A 184 -39.70 14.93 10.83
CA VAL A 184 -40.05 13.65 10.23
C VAL A 184 -40.99 12.90 11.19
N GLU A 185 -42.21 12.63 10.74
CA GLU A 185 -43.20 11.86 11.51
C GLU A 185 -43.18 10.40 11.05
N LEU A 186 -42.84 9.47 11.95
CA LEU A 186 -42.83 8.02 11.68
C LEU A 186 -43.83 7.30 12.56
N ALA A 187 -44.74 6.56 11.94
CA ALA A 187 -45.59 5.60 12.64
C ALA A 187 -44.76 4.37 13.13
N PRO A 188 -45.29 3.59 14.09
CA PRO A 188 -44.66 2.34 14.55
C PRO A 188 -44.35 1.38 13.40
N GLY A 189 -43.13 0.84 13.36
CA GLY A 189 -42.69 -0.13 12.35
C GLY A 189 -42.48 0.44 10.94
N VAL A 190 -42.66 1.74 10.73
CA VAL A 190 -42.54 2.37 9.41
C VAL A 190 -41.09 2.81 9.15
N ARG A 191 -40.64 2.63 7.91
CA ARG A 191 -39.40 3.20 7.36
C ARG A 191 -39.72 4.37 6.44
N THR A 192 -38.96 5.44 6.54
CA THR A 192 -38.91 6.53 5.56
C THR A 192 -37.50 6.72 5.02
N THR A 193 -37.39 7.36 3.86
CA THR A 193 -36.10 7.63 3.20
C THR A 193 -35.99 9.11 2.92
N LEU A 194 -34.95 9.75 3.46
CA LEU A 194 -34.62 11.15 3.21
C LEU A 194 -33.58 11.23 2.10
N PHE A 195 -33.81 12.09 1.11
CA PHE A 195 -32.83 12.36 0.07
C PHE A 195 -31.90 13.48 0.49
N ILE A 196 -30.59 13.24 0.42
CA ILE A 196 -29.55 14.18 0.86
C ILE A 196 -28.61 14.43 -0.33
N PRO A 197 -28.87 15.48 -1.14
CA PRO A 197 -27.98 15.85 -2.23
C PRO A 197 -26.69 16.47 -1.66
N VAL A 198 -25.55 15.92 -2.06
CA VAL A 198 -24.21 16.34 -1.62
C VAL A 198 -23.30 16.62 -2.81
N ARG A 199 -22.27 17.44 -2.59
CA ARG A 199 -21.21 17.72 -3.56
C ARG A 199 -19.83 17.54 -2.93
N ALA A 200 -18.92 16.94 -3.69
CA ALA A 200 -17.53 16.77 -3.29
C ALA A 200 -16.70 18.00 -3.65
N LEU A 201 -15.97 18.53 -2.67
CA LEU A 201 -15.09 19.68 -2.84
C LEU A 201 -13.78 19.30 -3.56
N PRO A 202 -13.06 20.27 -4.16
CA PRO A 202 -11.77 20.01 -4.78
C PRO A 202 -10.70 19.56 -3.77
N GLY A 203 -10.03 18.43 -4.03
CA GLY A 203 -8.91 17.96 -3.22
C GLY A 203 -8.83 16.44 -3.07
N TYR A 204 -7.89 15.98 -2.26
CA TYR A 204 -7.72 14.58 -1.89
C TYR A 204 -7.78 14.46 -0.36
N GLY A 205 -8.65 13.59 0.16
CA GLY A 205 -8.84 13.43 1.60
C GLY A 205 -10.20 12.84 1.92
N ASP A 206 -10.74 13.16 3.09
CA ASP A 206 -12.03 12.65 3.55
C ASP A 206 -13.09 13.75 3.56
N GLY A 207 -14.33 13.35 3.25
CA GLY A 207 -15.54 14.07 3.60
C GLY A 207 -16.35 13.29 4.62
N GLU A 208 -17.13 14.00 5.42
CA GLU A 208 -17.96 13.38 6.45
C GLU A 208 -19.35 14.01 6.49
N ILE A 209 -20.38 13.17 6.61
CA ILE A 209 -21.75 13.57 6.89
C ILE A 209 -22.06 13.19 8.33
N GLN A 210 -22.61 14.13 9.10
CA GLN A 210 -23.10 13.88 10.46
C GLN A 210 -24.61 14.10 10.52
N ALA A 211 -25.29 13.23 11.25
CA ALA A 211 -26.71 13.39 11.58
C ALA A 211 -26.88 13.43 13.10
N THR A 212 -27.62 14.44 13.57
CA THR A 212 -28.14 14.50 14.93
C THR A 212 -29.64 14.35 14.89
N ILE A 213 -30.16 13.26 15.45
CA ILE A 213 -31.58 12.94 15.49
C ILE A 213 -32.10 13.21 16.90
N SER A 214 -32.99 14.18 17.01
CA SER A 214 -33.60 14.61 18.27
C SER A 214 -35.11 14.36 18.28
N GLY A 215 -35.71 14.46 19.47
CA GLY A 215 -37.15 14.26 19.65
C GLY A 215 -37.59 12.81 19.81
N LEU A 216 -36.65 11.91 20.14
CA LEU A 216 -36.99 10.54 20.53
C LEU A 216 -37.78 10.56 21.84
N ALA A 217 -39.05 10.18 21.76
CA ALA A 217 -39.93 10.10 22.92
C ALA A 217 -40.09 8.64 23.34
N LEU A 218 -39.37 8.25 24.40
CA LEU A 218 -39.51 6.93 25.04
C LEU A 218 -40.18 7.08 26.42
N PRO A 219 -41.25 6.32 26.72
CA PRO A 219 -41.94 6.43 28.01
C PRO A 219 -41.03 6.08 29.18
N GLY A 220 -40.85 7.01 30.12
CA GLY A 220 -40.08 6.77 31.35
C GLY A 220 -38.56 6.88 31.20
N GLU A 221 -38.06 7.20 30.01
CA GLU A 221 -36.63 7.34 29.73
C GLU A 221 -36.33 8.71 29.14
N THR A 222 -35.28 9.36 29.63
CA THR A 222 -34.70 10.54 28.96
C THR A 222 -33.59 10.05 28.06
N VAL A 223 -33.83 10.05 26.75
CA VAL A 223 -32.84 9.60 25.77
C VAL A 223 -32.15 10.81 25.17
N ALA A 224 -30.82 10.78 25.17
CA ALA A 224 -30.01 11.80 24.51
C ALA A 224 -30.25 11.76 22.99
N ASP A 225 -29.98 12.87 22.31
CA ASP A 225 -30.03 12.91 20.86
C ASP A 225 -29.09 11.85 20.27
N GLN A 226 -29.54 11.17 19.22
CA GLN A 226 -28.76 10.16 18.53
C GLN A 226 -27.79 10.83 17.56
N HIS A 227 -26.51 10.52 17.66
CA HIS A 227 -25.47 11.06 16.78
C HIS A 227 -24.88 9.95 15.91
N LYS A 228 -24.90 10.16 14.59
CA LYS A 228 -24.33 9.26 13.59
C LYS A 228 -23.34 10.04 12.72
N GLN A 229 -22.26 9.38 12.31
CA GLN A 229 -21.28 9.94 11.37
C GLN A 229 -20.92 8.90 10.30
N TRP A 230 -20.80 9.37 9.06
CA TRP A 230 -20.40 8.54 7.93
C TRP A 230 -19.31 9.25 7.14
N LYS A 231 -18.16 8.59 7.00
CA LYS A 231 -16.99 9.11 6.26
C LYS A 231 -16.88 8.49 4.88
N ILE A 232 -16.39 9.28 3.93
CA ILE A 232 -16.13 8.86 2.56
C ILE A 232 -14.85 9.47 2.03
N GLY A 233 -14.07 8.67 1.31
CA GLY A 233 -12.89 9.15 0.60
C GLY A 233 -13.30 10.02 -0.58
N VAL A 234 -12.70 11.20 -0.66
CA VAL A 234 -12.76 12.10 -1.81
C VAL A 234 -11.41 12.09 -2.51
N ARG A 235 -11.41 11.73 -3.79
CA ARG A 235 -10.21 11.72 -4.63
C ARG A 235 -10.42 12.53 -5.91
N PRO A 236 -9.41 13.18 -6.47
CA PRO A 236 -9.57 13.85 -7.76
C PRO A 236 -9.86 12.85 -8.90
N ALA A 237 -10.63 13.30 -9.90
CA ALA A 237 -10.98 12.50 -11.06
C ALA A 237 -9.78 12.19 -11.97
N PHE A 238 -8.69 12.96 -11.84
CA PHE A 238 -7.48 12.85 -12.64
C PHE A 238 -6.24 12.69 -11.75
N PRO A 239 -5.16 12.06 -12.22
CA PRO A 239 -3.90 11.96 -11.47
C PRO A 239 -3.29 13.33 -11.15
N ALA A 240 -2.51 13.40 -10.07
CA ALA A 240 -1.69 14.58 -9.78
C ALA A 240 -0.64 14.80 -10.88
N GLN A 241 -0.30 16.06 -11.11
CA GLN A 241 0.83 16.43 -11.96
C GLN A 241 1.96 16.99 -11.11
N THR A 242 3.18 16.85 -11.61
CA THR A 242 4.40 17.38 -11.00
C THR A 242 5.12 18.27 -12.00
N VAL A 243 5.76 19.32 -11.47
CA VAL A 243 6.75 20.13 -12.18
C VAL A 243 8.04 20.18 -11.37
N ASN A 244 9.15 19.97 -12.05
CA ASN A 244 10.46 19.88 -11.42
C ASN A 244 11.40 20.84 -12.14
N TYR A 245 12.07 21.71 -11.37
CA TYR A 245 13.07 22.63 -11.87
C TYR A 245 14.35 22.46 -11.06
N GLY A 246 15.49 22.61 -11.72
CA GLY A 246 16.81 22.55 -11.08
C GLY A 246 17.80 23.39 -11.86
N THR A 247 18.65 24.12 -11.14
CA THR A 247 19.77 24.87 -11.74
C THR A 247 20.84 25.19 -10.69
N ALA A 248 22.04 25.51 -11.16
CA ALA A 248 23.10 26.10 -10.35
C ALA A 248 23.20 27.59 -10.68
N LEU A 249 23.15 28.45 -9.66
CA LEU A 249 23.27 29.90 -9.77
C LEU A 249 24.66 30.35 -9.39
N GLN A 250 25.33 31.09 -10.27
CA GLN A 250 26.54 31.81 -9.94
C GLN A 250 26.26 32.97 -8.97
N PRO A 251 27.27 33.47 -8.23
CA PRO A 251 27.10 34.62 -7.35
C PRO A 251 26.42 35.81 -8.05
N GLY A 252 25.34 36.32 -7.46
CA GLY A 252 24.54 37.43 -8.00
C GLY A 252 23.48 37.04 -9.04
N GLU A 253 23.48 35.80 -9.54
CA GLU A 253 22.44 35.34 -10.47
C GLU A 253 21.09 35.12 -9.74
N THR A 254 20.02 35.24 -10.51
CA THR A 254 18.65 35.10 -10.02
C THR A 254 17.87 34.13 -10.90
N TRP A 255 17.17 33.21 -10.25
CA TRP A 255 16.21 32.31 -10.88
C TRP A 255 14.80 32.67 -10.44
N ALA A 256 13.86 32.60 -11.38
CA ALA A 256 12.44 32.76 -11.12
C ALA A 256 11.69 31.58 -11.73
N ILE A 257 10.62 31.15 -11.07
CA ILE A 257 9.76 30.09 -11.61
C ILE A 257 9.08 30.57 -12.91
N PRO A 258 9.00 29.72 -13.96
CA PRO A 258 8.27 30.07 -15.18
C PRO A 258 6.77 30.29 -14.91
N ALA A 259 6.21 31.39 -15.41
CA ALA A 259 4.82 31.79 -15.15
C ALA A 259 3.77 30.80 -15.72
N ASP A 260 4.12 30.09 -16.79
CA ASP A 260 3.30 29.06 -17.44
C ASP A 260 3.39 27.69 -16.73
N GLY A 261 4.40 27.49 -15.88
CA GLY A 261 4.67 26.22 -15.20
C GLY A 261 3.59 25.81 -14.21
N LEU A 262 2.83 26.75 -13.65
CA LEU A 262 1.84 26.49 -12.61
C LEU A 262 0.37 26.70 -13.03
N GLN A 263 0.12 27.12 -14.27
CA GLN A 263 -1.21 27.57 -14.72
C GLN A 263 -2.31 26.49 -14.67
N ASN A 264 -1.93 25.21 -14.73
CA ASN A 264 -2.89 24.09 -14.80
C ASN A 264 -3.37 23.61 -13.42
N PHE A 265 -2.68 23.99 -12.34
CA PHE A 265 -2.93 23.45 -11.00
C PHE A 265 -4.06 24.19 -10.30
N SER A 266 -4.84 23.46 -9.50
CA SER A 266 -5.72 24.11 -8.51
C SER A 266 -4.88 24.64 -7.35
N PRO A 267 -4.96 25.95 -7.00
CA PRO A 267 -4.20 26.53 -5.89
C PRO A 267 -4.42 25.80 -4.56
N VAL A 268 -5.63 25.29 -4.32
CA VAL A 268 -6.00 24.55 -3.09
C VAL A 268 -5.18 23.27 -2.91
N THR A 269 -4.75 22.66 -4.02
CA THR A 269 -4.01 21.38 -4.01
C THR A 269 -2.52 21.53 -4.31
N LEU A 270 -2.08 22.75 -4.67
CA LEU A 270 -0.72 23.00 -5.08
C LEU A 270 0.17 23.17 -3.85
N GLU A 271 1.15 22.30 -3.74
CA GLU A 271 2.20 22.37 -2.74
C GLU A 271 3.57 22.14 -3.39
N GLY A 272 4.62 22.69 -2.79
CA GLY A 272 5.95 22.54 -3.34
C GLY A 272 7.04 22.56 -2.29
N GLN A 273 8.23 22.20 -2.73
CA GLN A 273 9.44 22.16 -1.93
C GLN A 273 10.55 22.85 -2.69
N LEU A 274 11.26 23.77 -2.01
CA LEU A 274 12.49 24.37 -2.50
C LEU A 274 13.66 23.80 -1.69
N LEU A 275 14.59 23.15 -2.38
CA LEU A 275 15.84 22.70 -1.81
C LEU A 275 16.97 23.63 -2.26
N LEU A 276 17.75 24.13 -1.30
CA LEU A 276 18.94 24.96 -1.52
C LEU A 276 20.18 24.26 -0.95
N SER A 277 21.30 24.30 -1.68
CA SER A 277 22.54 23.62 -1.29
C SER A 277 23.78 24.27 -1.91
N GLY A 278 24.90 24.24 -1.19
CA GLY A 278 26.21 24.64 -1.71
C GLY A 278 26.96 23.54 -2.49
N LYS A 279 26.32 22.39 -2.72
CA LYS A 279 26.81 21.26 -3.53
C LYS A 279 25.64 20.61 -4.30
N PRO A 280 25.89 19.84 -5.38
CA PRO A 280 24.86 19.14 -6.13
C PRO A 280 23.93 18.29 -5.23
N PRO A 281 22.62 18.59 -5.16
CA PRO A 281 21.72 17.94 -4.22
C PRO A 281 20.77 16.91 -4.84
N LEU A 282 20.28 15.99 -4.01
CA LEU A 282 19.14 15.12 -4.32
C LEU A 282 17.98 15.44 -3.36
N ASN A 283 16.77 15.64 -3.89
CA ASN A 283 15.63 15.97 -3.04
C ASN A 283 15.01 14.70 -2.41
N ILE A 284 15.59 14.26 -1.29
CA ILE A 284 15.13 13.08 -0.54
C ILE A 284 13.63 13.16 -0.18
N ALA A 285 13.10 14.37 0.03
CA ALA A 285 11.72 14.55 0.45
C ALA A 285 10.71 14.18 -0.64
N ARG A 286 11.05 14.41 -1.92
CA ARG A 286 10.26 13.93 -3.07
C ARG A 286 10.16 12.41 -3.06
N TYR A 287 11.30 11.72 -2.93
CA TYR A 287 11.34 10.27 -3.02
C TYR A 287 10.58 9.58 -1.89
N ILE A 288 10.68 10.12 -0.66
CA ILE A 288 9.90 9.64 0.48
C ILE A 288 8.39 9.79 0.21
N LYS A 289 7.97 10.93 -0.36
CA LYS A 289 6.55 11.19 -0.67
C LYS A 289 6.03 10.25 -1.78
N GLU A 290 6.79 10.07 -2.85
CA GLU A 290 6.44 9.16 -3.97
C GLU A 290 6.31 7.71 -3.48
N LEU A 291 7.29 7.22 -2.73
CA LEU A 291 7.28 5.86 -2.18
C LEU A 291 6.14 5.63 -1.18
N LYS A 292 5.78 6.65 -0.39
CA LYS A 292 4.64 6.58 0.54
C LYS A 292 3.29 6.66 -0.18
N ALA A 293 3.21 7.39 -1.29
CA ALA A 293 1.96 7.60 -2.03
C ALA A 293 1.58 6.41 -2.92
N TYR A 294 2.51 5.49 -3.17
CA TYR A 294 2.30 4.39 -4.10
C TYR A 294 1.25 3.39 -3.59
N PRO A 295 0.13 3.17 -4.30
CA PRO A 295 -1.03 2.49 -3.73
C PRO A 295 -1.07 0.98 -4.01
N TYR A 296 -0.24 0.47 -4.93
CA TYR A 296 -0.25 -0.93 -5.32
C TYR A 296 0.75 -1.74 -4.49
N GLY A 297 0.42 -3.00 -4.25
CA GLY A 297 1.12 -3.86 -3.29
C GLY A 297 1.78 -5.07 -3.93
N CYS A 298 2.48 -4.89 -5.05
CA CYS A 298 3.40 -5.91 -5.57
C CYS A 298 4.64 -6.01 -4.67
N LEU A 299 5.42 -7.08 -4.84
CA LEU A 299 6.61 -7.36 -4.04
C LEU A 299 7.64 -6.23 -4.05
N GLU A 300 8.02 -5.78 -5.24
CA GLU A 300 9.00 -4.72 -5.46
C GLU A 300 8.56 -3.42 -4.78
N GLN A 301 7.32 -3.01 -5.05
CA GLN A 301 6.73 -1.76 -4.55
C GLN A 301 6.63 -1.77 -3.03
N THR A 302 6.26 -2.92 -2.46
CA THR A 302 6.21 -3.11 -1.00
C THR A 302 7.59 -2.94 -0.39
N ALA A 303 8.62 -3.60 -0.92
CA ALA A 303 9.98 -3.46 -0.40
C ALA A 303 10.53 -2.03 -0.56
N SER A 304 10.37 -1.43 -1.75
CA SER A 304 10.77 -0.05 -2.05
C SER A 304 10.09 0.97 -1.14
N GLY A 305 8.79 0.82 -0.86
CA GLY A 305 8.04 1.66 0.07
C GLY A 305 8.49 1.52 1.54
N LEU A 306 9.08 0.37 1.90
CA LEU A 306 9.54 0.10 3.26
C LEU A 306 10.96 0.60 3.55
N PHE A 307 11.83 0.74 2.55
CA PHE A 307 13.20 1.26 2.73
C PHE A 307 13.25 2.66 3.40
N PRO A 308 12.41 3.64 3.01
CA PRO A 308 12.33 4.91 3.73
C PRO A 308 11.94 4.74 5.19
N SER A 309 10.95 3.87 5.45
CA SER A 309 10.50 3.58 6.81
C SER A 309 11.57 2.86 7.62
N LEU A 310 12.50 2.13 7.00
CA LEU A 310 13.59 1.44 7.68
C LEU A 310 14.68 2.42 8.15
N TYR A 311 15.00 3.43 7.34
CA TYR A 311 16.17 4.28 7.55
C TYR A 311 15.88 5.72 7.99
N THR A 312 14.60 6.12 8.07
CA THR A 312 14.20 7.44 8.59
C THR A 312 13.61 7.36 9.99
N ASN A 313 13.54 8.52 10.66
CA ASN A 313 12.89 8.70 11.96
C ASN A 313 12.07 9.99 11.98
N ALA A 314 11.22 10.15 13.00
CA ALA A 314 10.29 11.28 13.09
C ALA A 314 11.01 12.66 13.07
N ALA A 315 12.15 12.78 13.75
CA ALA A 315 12.93 14.02 13.78
C ALA A 315 13.50 14.39 12.40
N GLN A 316 14.02 13.40 11.65
CA GLN A 316 14.53 13.60 10.30
C GLN A 316 13.40 13.98 9.32
N LEU A 317 12.24 13.33 9.41
CA LEU A 317 11.08 13.68 8.58
C LEU A 317 10.61 15.10 8.88
N GLN A 318 10.55 15.49 10.16
CA GLN A 318 10.19 16.85 10.57
C GLN A 318 11.19 17.89 10.06
N ALA A 319 12.49 17.61 10.11
CA ALA A 319 13.54 18.49 9.58
C ALA A 319 13.46 18.68 8.05
N LEU A 320 12.89 17.70 7.34
CA LEU A 320 12.61 17.76 5.90
C LEU A 320 11.23 18.39 5.58
N GLY A 321 10.48 18.84 6.58
CA GLY A 321 9.13 19.37 6.40
C GLY A 321 8.08 18.31 6.06
N ILE A 322 8.37 17.02 6.26
CA ILE A 322 7.46 15.91 5.98
C ILE A 322 6.67 15.56 7.24
N LYS A 323 5.33 15.59 7.12
CA LYS A 323 4.43 15.08 8.16
C LYS A 323 4.39 13.55 8.09
N GLY A 324 4.80 12.90 9.18
CA GLY A 324 4.88 11.45 9.30
C GLY A 324 4.11 10.91 10.49
N ASP A 325 4.08 9.58 10.59
CA ASP A 325 3.62 8.87 11.78
C ASP A 325 4.68 8.92 12.89
N SER A 326 4.31 8.56 14.13
CA SER A 326 5.29 8.37 15.21
C SER A 326 6.24 7.22 14.91
N ASP A 327 7.41 7.18 15.56
CA ASP A 327 8.39 6.12 15.34
C ASP A 327 7.86 4.73 15.72
N GLU A 328 6.98 4.62 16.72
CA GLU A 328 6.32 3.37 17.11
C GLU A 328 5.38 2.87 16.01
N LYS A 329 4.54 3.77 15.48
CA LYS A 329 3.62 3.43 14.40
C LYS A 329 4.37 3.10 13.11
N ARG A 330 5.45 3.84 12.79
CA ARG A 330 6.35 3.52 11.67
C ARG A 330 6.97 2.13 11.82
N ARG A 331 7.47 1.77 13.01
CA ARG A 331 8.01 0.44 13.30
C ARG A 331 6.97 -0.65 13.09
N ALA A 332 5.76 -0.47 13.62
CA ALA A 332 4.65 -1.40 13.42
C ALA A 332 4.28 -1.57 11.93
N SER A 333 4.31 -0.48 11.14
CA SER A 333 4.11 -0.54 9.69
C SER A 333 5.20 -1.36 8.99
N VAL A 334 6.45 -1.31 9.45
CA VAL A 334 7.53 -2.15 8.94
C VAL A 334 7.31 -3.63 9.28
N ASP A 335 6.86 -3.95 10.49
CA ASP A 335 6.55 -5.35 10.87
C ASP A 335 5.39 -5.93 10.02
N ILE A 336 4.35 -5.13 9.77
CA ILE A 336 3.26 -5.49 8.85
C ILE A 336 3.79 -5.64 7.43
N GLY A 337 4.67 -4.74 6.99
CA GLY A 337 5.34 -4.78 5.69
C GLY A 337 6.18 -6.04 5.48
N ILE A 338 6.98 -6.43 6.48
CA ILE A 338 7.74 -7.69 6.49
C ILE A 338 6.78 -8.87 6.35
N SER A 339 5.69 -8.89 7.12
CA SER A 339 4.67 -9.93 7.03
C SER A 339 4.04 -10.00 5.63
N ARG A 340 3.82 -8.85 4.99
CA ARG A 340 3.30 -8.76 3.62
C ARG A 340 4.29 -9.31 2.59
N LEU A 341 5.58 -9.00 2.71
CA LEU A 341 6.61 -9.56 1.83
C LEU A 341 6.66 -11.09 1.95
N LEU A 342 6.60 -11.62 3.17
CA LEU A 342 6.61 -13.07 3.44
C LEU A 342 5.37 -13.80 2.87
N GLN A 343 4.23 -13.13 2.72
CA GLN A 343 3.06 -13.72 2.03
C GLN A 343 3.31 -14.01 0.55
N MET A 344 4.30 -13.35 -0.06
CA MET A 344 4.70 -13.55 -1.46
C MET A 344 5.92 -14.49 -1.61
N GLN A 345 6.40 -15.05 -0.50
CA GLN A 345 7.45 -16.07 -0.55
C GLN A 345 6.87 -17.38 -1.09
N ARG A 346 7.50 -17.91 -2.14
CA ARG A 346 7.19 -19.20 -2.74
C ARG A 346 7.63 -20.33 -1.81
N ASP A 347 7.07 -21.53 -2.01
CA ASP A 347 7.42 -22.70 -1.20
C ASP A 347 8.91 -23.09 -1.35
N ASN A 348 9.54 -22.80 -2.48
CA ASN A 348 10.96 -23.03 -2.72
C ASN A 348 11.91 -22.01 -2.05
N GLY A 349 11.37 -21.01 -1.33
CA GLY A 349 12.15 -19.98 -0.64
C GLY A 349 12.39 -18.70 -1.44
N GLY A 350 12.17 -18.70 -2.75
CA GLY A 350 12.20 -17.51 -3.59
C GLY A 350 10.96 -16.65 -3.42
N PHE A 351 10.89 -15.53 -4.12
CA PHE A 351 9.74 -14.62 -4.10
C PHE A 351 9.16 -14.40 -5.50
N ALA A 352 7.87 -14.09 -5.56
CA ALA A 352 7.13 -13.81 -6.79
C ALA A 352 6.56 -12.39 -6.75
N LEU A 353 6.28 -11.80 -7.91
CA LEU A 353 5.90 -10.38 -8.01
C LEU A 353 4.56 -10.04 -7.33
N TRP A 354 3.54 -10.90 -7.46
CA TRP A 354 2.16 -10.60 -7.04
C TRP A 354 1.59 -11.57 -6.00
N ASP A 355 1.87 -12.85 -6.15
CA ASP A 355 1.32 -13.93 -5.34
C ASP A 355 2.31 -15.08 -5.24
N LYS A 356 2.30 -15.82 -4.11
CA LYS A 356 3.21 -16.94 -3.86
C LYS A 356 3.15 -18.06 -4.90
N ASN A 357 2.08 -18.16 -5.70
CA ASN A 357 1.95 -19.19 -6.73
C ASN A 357 2.50 -18.74 -8.10
N GLY A 358 2.69 -17.43 -8.32
CA GLY A 358 3.21 -16.86 -9.57
C GLY A 358 4.70 -17.10 -9.73
N ASP A 359 5.23 -16.99 -10.95
CA ASP A 359 6.64 -17.32 -11.26
C ASP A 359 7.66 -16.62 -10.34
N GLU A 360 8.79 -17.30 -10.15
CA GLU A 360 9.85 -16.79 -9.30
C GLU A 360 10.58 -15.62 -9.95
N GLU A 361 10.64 -14.50 -9.24
CA GLU A 361 11.40 -13.32 -9.64
C GLU A 361 12.77 -13.33 -8.99
N TYR A 362 13.78 -13.79 -9.72
CA TYR A 362 15.11 -14.05 -9.15
C TYR A 362 15.80 -12.77 -8.65
N TRP A 363 15.75 -11.69 -9.43
CA TRP A 363 16.35 -10.41 -9.03
C TRP A 363 15.61 -9.81 -7.83
N LEU A 364 14.27 -9.86 -7.83
CA LEU A 364 13.47 -9.38 -6.68
C LEU A 364 13.62 -10.26 -5.44
N THR A 365 13.90 -11.56 -5.60
CA THR A 365 14.28 -12.42 -4.47
C THR A 365 15.55 -11.89 -3.81
N ALA A 366 16.57 -11.51 -4.58
CA ALA A 366 17.77 -10.87 -4.02
C ALA A 366 17.46 -9.50 -3.38
N TYR A 367 16.61 -8.70 -4.01
CA TYR A 367 16.18 -7.39 -3.49
C TYR A 367 15.45 -7.48 -2.14
N VAL A 368 14.48 -8.39 -2.02
CA VAL A 368 13.74 -8.60 -0.78
C VAL A 368 14.64 -9.21 0.29
N MET A 369 15.55 -10.12 -0.07
CA MET A 369 16.53 -10.64 0.87
C MET A 369 17.49 -9.54 1.36
N ASP A 370 17.91 -8.60 0.52
CA ASP A 370 18.69 -7.42 0.95
C ASP A 370 17.90 -6.59 1.98
N PHE A 371 16.63 -6.29 1.68
CA PHE A 371 15.75 -5.58 2.60
C PHE A 371 15.58 -6.32 3.94
N LEU A 372 15.27 -7.62 3.93
CA LEU A 372 15.03 -8.40 5.14
C LEU A 372 16.30 -8.54 6.00
N VAL A 373 17.48 -8.67 5.39
CA VAL A 373 18.77 -8.69 6.10
C VAL A 373 19.03 -7.33 6.74
N ARG A 374 18.90 -6.23 5.98
CA ARG A 374 19.04 -4.86 6.49
C ARG A 374 18.02 -4.55 7.58
N ALA A 375 16.80 -5.07 7.49
CA ALA A 375 15.77 -4.95 8.52
C ALA A 375 16.20 -5.63 9.83
N GLY A 376 16.76 -6.84 9.74
CA GLY A 376 17.38 -7.52 10.89
C GLY A 376 18.50 -6.71 11.54
N GLU A 377 19.36 -6.07 10.74
CA GLU A 377 20.44 -5.18 11.23
C GLU A 377 19.90 -3.94 11.97
N GLN A 378 18.70 -3.46 11.63
CA GLN A 378 18.02 -2.37 12.35
C GLN A 378 17.18 -2.84 13.54
N GLY A 379 17.20 -4.15 13.86
CA GLY A 379 16.54 -4.74 15.02
C GLY A 379 15.10 -5.19 14.81
N TYR A 380 14.64 -5.33 13.56
CA TYR A 380 13.34 -5.92 13.25
C TYR A 380 13.41 -7.45 13.24
N SER A 381 12.33 -8.10 13.68
CA SER A 381 12.26 -9.56 13.73
C SER A 381 11.83 -10.14 12.38
N VAL A 382 12.67 -11.00 11.80
CA VAL A 382 12.32 -11.77 10.60
C VAL A 382 12.43 -13.27 10.92
N PRO A 383 11.43 -14.11 10.55
CA PRO A 383 11.49 -15.55 10.78
C PRO A 383 12.76 -16.18 10.19
N THR A 384 13.46 -16.96 11.00
CA THR A 384 14.74 -17.59 10.62
C THR A 384 14.60 -18.56 9.45
N ASP A 385 13.49 -19.32 9.39
CA ASP A 385 13.19 -20.21 8.27
C ASP A 385 13.12 -19.46 6.92
N ALA A 386 12.44 -18.30 6.90
CA ALA A 386 12.32 -17.49 5.70
C ALA A 386 13.68 -16.98 5.21
N ILE A 387 14.54 -16.49 6.13
CA ILE A 387 15.90 -16.06 5.83
C ILE A 387 16.78 -17.23 5.36
N ASN A 388 16.66 -18.40 5.98
CA ASN A 388 17.44 -19.57 5.61
C ASN A 388 17.09 -20.06 4.21
N ARG A 389 15.80 -20.25 3.92
CA ARG A 389 15.32 -20.67 2.59
C ARG A 389 15.62 -19.64 1.51
N GLY A 390 15.49 -18.35 1.82
CA GLY A 390 15.92 -17.28 0.92
C GLY A 390 17.42 -17.32 0.63
N ASN A 391 18.27 -17.52 1.64
CA ASN A 391 19.72 -17.66 1.46
C ASN A 391 20.09 -18.93 0.68
N GLU A 392 19.43 -20.06 0.91
CA GLU A 392 19.57 -21.28 0.10
C GLU A 392 19.24 -20.99 -1.36
N ARG A 393 18.21 -20.17 -1.61
CA ARG A 393 17.83 -19.76 -2.95
C ARG A 393 18.87 -18.85 -3.61
N LEU A 394 19.39 -17.85 -2.90
CA LEU A 394 20.50 -17.02 -3.39
C LEU A 394 21.76 -17.86 -3.69
N LEU A 395 22.05 -18.85 -2.85
CA LEU A 395 23.19 -19.76 -3.08
C LEU A 395 22.99 -20.60 -4.35
N ARG A 396 21.76 -21.06 -4.60
CA ARG A 396 21.40 -21.72 -5.87
C ARG A 396 21.61 -20.79 -7.06
N TYR A 397 21.37 -19.48 -6.94
CA TYR A 397 21.62 -18.53 -8.04
C TYR A 397 23.11 -18.46 -8.39
N LEU A 398 23.98 -18.46 -7.37
CA LEU A 398 25.43 -18.44 -7.59
C LEU A 398 25.94 -19.74 -8.24
N GLN A 399 25.41 -20.89 -7.83
CA GLN A 399 25.93 -22.21 -8.19
C GLN A 399 25.30 -22.81 -9.45
N ASP A 400 24.03 -22.50 -9.72
CA ASP A 400 23.26 -23.08 -10.82
C ASP A 400 22.51 -21.96 -11.56
N PRO A 401 23.21 -21.13 -12.36
CA PRO A 401 22.55 -20.12 -13.18
C PRO A 401 21.71 -20.71 -14.32
N GLY A 402 21.89 -22.00 -14.64
CA GLY A 402 21.17 -22.71 -15.71
C GLY A 402 19.67 -22.80 -15.45
N MET A 403 19.27 -22.98 -14.19
CA MET A 403 17.86 -23.11 -13.78
C MET A 403 17.05 -21.79 -13.82
N MET A 404 17.71 -20.63 -13.98
CA MET A 404 17.01 -19.35 -14.06
C MET A 404 16.35 -19.17 -15.43
N SER A 405 15.02 -19.06 -15.43
CA SER A 405 14.19 -18.81 -16.61
C SER A 405 13.65 -17.39 -16.60
N ILE A 406 14.19 -16.53 -17.45
CA ILE A 406 13.79 -15.11 -17.55
C ILE A 406 13.29 -14.88 -18.98
N PRO A 407 12.02 -15.24 -19.27
CA PRO A 407 11.54 -15.37 -20.65
C PRO A 407 11.48 -14.05 -21.42
N TYR A 408 11.29 -12.93 -20.70
CA TYR A 408 11.22 -11.60 -21.30
C TYR A 408 12.59 -10.91 -21.45
N ALA A 409 13.69 -11.54 -21.02
CA ALA A 409 15.01 -10.93 -21.12
C ALA A 409 15.59 -11.05 -22.53
N ASP A 410 15.92 -9.92 -23.15
CA ASP A 410 16.58 -9.89 -24.47
C ASP A 410 18.02 -10.40 -24.40
N ASN A 411 18.70 -10.12 -23.28
CA ASN A 411 20.06 -10.61 -23.00
C ASN A 411 20.07 -11.45 -21.71
N LEU A 412 19.75 -12.74 -21.87
CA LEU A 412 19.66 -13.68 -20.75
C LEU A 412 20.96 -13.79 -19.94
N LYS A 413 22.13 -13.66 -20.57
CA LYS A 413 23.42 -13.72 -19.85
C LYS A 413 23.59 -12.53 -18.91
N ALA A 414 23.29 -11.33 -19.40
CA ALA A 414 23.35 -10.11 -18.60
C ALA A 414 22.34 -10.14 -17.44
N SER A 415 21.12 -10.65 -17.68
CA SER A 415 20.11 -10.83 -16.63
C SER A 415 20.58 -11.81 -15.54
N LYS A 416 21.14 -12.96 -15.94
CA LYS A 416 21.71 -13.94 -14.99
C LYS A 416 22.89 -13.35 -14.21
N PHE A 417 23.78 -12.61 -14.88
CA PHE A 417 24.90 -11.94 -14.25
C PHE A 417 24.44 -10.91 -13.21
N ALA A 418 23.39 -10.13 -13.50
CA ALA A 418 22.80 -9.18 -12.57
C ALA A 418 22.21 -9.86 -11.33
N VAL A 419 21.44 -10.94 -11.52
CA VAL A 419 20.90 -11.74 -10.41
C VAL A 419 22.01 -12.32 -9.55
N GLN A 420 23.01 -12.96 -10.17
CA GLN A 420 24.13 -13.57 -9.46
C GLN A 420 24.94 -12.54 -8.67
N SER A 421 25.24 -11.39 -9.26
CA SER A 421 26.02 -10.34 -8.62
C SER A 421 25.29 -9.72 -7.43
N TYR A 422 23.97 -9.51 -7.54
CA TYR A 422 23.21 -8.98 -6.41
C TYR A 422 23.05 -10.02 -5.29
N ALA A 423 22.76 -11.28 -5.64
CA ALA A 423 22.73 -12.39 -4.69
C ALA A 423 24.08 -12.57 -3.97
N ALA A 424 25.19 -12.39 -4.70
CA ALA A 424 26.54 -12.44 -4.15
C ALA A 424 26.77 -11.34 -3.10
N LEU A 425 26.35 -10.11 -3.37
CA LEU A 425 26.43 -9.01 -2.40
C LEU A 425 25.64 -9.32 -1.12
N VAL A 426 24.38 -9.76 -1.27
CA VAL A 426 23.50 -10.06 -0.12
C VAL A 426 24.05 -11.20 0.72
N LEU A 427 24.60 -12.25 0.10
CA LEU A 427 25.24 -13.35 0.81
C LEU A 427 26.58 -12.93 1.43
N ALA A 428 27.38 -12.08 0.77
CA ALA A 428 28.66 -11.62 1.28
C ALA A 428 28.51 -10.74 2.53
N ARG A 429 27.48 -9.89 2.59
CA ARG A 429 27.16 -9.12 3.81
C ARG A 429 26.90 -10.04 5.00
N GLN A 430 26.33 -11.22 4.77
CA GLN A 430 26.09 -12.24 5.78
C GLN A 430 27.27 -13.21 5.97
N GLN A 431 28.40 -13.01 5.27
CA GLN A 431 29.56 -13.94 5.25
C GLN A 431 29.21 -15.36 4.78
N LYS A 432 28.21 -15.49 3.91
CA LYS A 432 27.69 -16.77 3.37
C LYS A 432 28.03 -17.02 1.90
N ALA A 433 28.68 -16.08 1.22
CA ALA A 433 29.02 -16.22 -0.21
C ALA A 433 30.32 -17.04 -0.41
N PRO A 434 30.28 -18.22 -1.07
CA PRO A 434 31.49 -19.00 -1.29
C PRO A 434 32.43 -18.32 -2.29
N LEU A 435 33.70 -18.11 -1.90
CA LEU A 435 34.69 -17.41 -2.72
C LEU A 435 34.91 -18.05 -4.11
N GLY A 436 34.80 -19.38 -4.20
CA GLY A 436 34.89 -20.11 -5.48
C GLY A 436 33.78 -19.72 -6.45
N ALA A 437 32.55 -19.55 -5.96
CA ALA A 437 31.43 -19.11 -6.80
C ALA A 437 31.58 -17.65 -7.23
N LEU A 438 32.04 -16.77 -6.34
CA LEU A 438 32.31 -15.37 -6.68
C LEU A 438 33.38 -15.24 -7.77
N ARG A 439 34.45 -16.05 -7.69
CA ARG A 439 35.50 -16.12 -8.71
C ARG A 439 34.99 -16.65 -10.03
N GLU A 440 34.16 -17.69 -10.02
CA GLU A 440 33.53 -18.20 -11.25
C GLU A 440 32.67 -17.12 -11.93
N ILE A 441 31.83 -16.41 -11.18
CA ILE A 441 31.03 -15.30 -11.72
C ILE A 441 31.94 -14.21 -12.30
N TRP A 442 33.05 -13.89 -11.63
CA TRP A 442 34.03 -12.92 -12.12
C TRP A 442 34.67 -13.29 -13.48
N GLU A 443 34.84 -14.58 -13.78
CA GLU A 443 35.33 -15.00 -15.09
C GLU A 443 34.34 -14.66 -16.22
N HIS A 444 33.05 -14.55 -15.92
CA HIS A 444 31.98 -14.14 -16.85
C HIS A 444 31.65 -12.64 -16.80
N ARG A 445 32.54 -11.79 -16.24
CA ARG A 445 32.33 -10.32 -16.15
C ARG A 445 31.99 -9.61 -17.46
N ALA A 446 32.35 -10.19 -18.61
CA ALA A 446 32.01 -9.66 -19.93
C ALA A 446 30.50 -9.77 -20.26
N ASP A 447 29.75 -10.59 -19.53
CA ASP A 447 28.31 -10.73 -19.68
C ASP A 447 27.54 -9.55 -19.06
N ALA A 448 28.19 -8.71 -18.26
CA ALA A 448 27.58 -7.54 -17.65
C ALA A 448 27.15 -6.49 -18.69
N ALA A 449 25.88 -6.07 -18.64
CA ALA A 449 25.34 -4.97 -19.45
C ALA A 449 25.24 -3.65 -18.68
N SER A 450 25.73 -3.61 -17.44
CA SER A 450 25.76 -2.44 -16.56
C SER A 450 26.90 -2.55 -15.55
N GLY A 451 27.39 -1.41 -15.07
CA GLY A 451 28.38 -1.32 -14.00
C GLY A 451 27.88 -1.76 -12.63
N LEU A 452 26.57 -1.67 -12.34
CA LEU A 452 26.04 -1.98 -11.01
C LEU A 452 26.32 -3.44 -10.58
N PRO A 453 26.02 -4.48 -11.40
CA PRO A 453 26.39 -5.86 -11.08
C PRO A 453 27.89 -6.04 -10.81
N LEU A 454 28.76 -5.39 -11.59
CA LEU A 454 30.21 -5.47 -11.41
C LEU A 454 30.64 -4.86 -10.07
N LEU A 455 30.04 -3.74 -9.67
CA LEU A 455 30.31 -3.11 -8.38
C LEU A 455 29.85 -3.99 -7.22
N GLN A 456 28.64 -4.56 -7.31
CA GLN A 456 28.10 -5.49 -6.30
C GLN A 456 29.00 -6.72 -6.14
N LEU A 457 29.44 -7.31 -7.25
CA LEU A 457 30.39 -8.43 -7.25
C LEU A 457 31.75 -8.03 -6.66
N GLY A 458 32.24 -6.84 -7.00
CA GLY A 458 33.51 -6.31 -6.48
C GLY A 458 33.50 -6.11 -4.96
N VAL A 459 32.40 -5.56 -4.43
CA VAL A 459 32.18 -5.47 -2.98
C VAL A 459 32.12 -6.87 -2.38
N ALA A 460 31.36 -7.81 -2.95
CA ALA A 460 31.25 -9.18 -2.45
C ALA A 460 32.62 -9.89 -2.39
N LEU A 461 33.43 -9.80 -3.45
CA LEU A 461 34.79 -10.35 -3.51
C LEU A 461 35.69 -9.77 -2.42
N LYS A 462 35.68 -8.43 -2.27
CA LYS A 462 36.48 -7.74 -1.25
C LYS A 462 36.04 -8.12 0.16
N THR A 463 34.74 -8.20 0.43
CA THR A 463 34.16 -8.61 1.71
C THR A 463 34.51 -10.06 2.09
N MET A 464 34.63 -10.96 1.11
CA MET A 464 34.98 -12.36 1.35
C MET A 464 36.51 -12.64 1.28
N GLY A 465 37.33 -11.60 1.05
CA GLY A 465 38.79 -11.66 1.16
C GLY A 465 39.58 -11.73 -0.17
N ASP A 466 38.94 -11.65 -1.34
CA ASP A 466 39.62 -11.52 -2.64
C ASP A 466 39.67 -10.04 -3.06
N ALA A 467 40.52 -9.27 -2.38
CA ALA A 467 40.65 -7.83 -2.60
C ALA A 467 41.12 -7.48 -4.02
N THR A 468 42.01 -8.28 -4.62
CA THR A 468 42.55 -8.03 -5.96
C THR A 468 41.45 -8.05 -7.02
N ARG A 469 40.68 -9.13 -7.12
CA ARG A 469 39.55 -9.17 -8.07
C ARG A 469 38.45 -8.19 -7.68
N GLY A 470 38.26 -7.97 -6.37
CA GLY A 470 37.31 -6.97 -5.88
C GLY A 470 37.61 -5.57 -6.42
N GLU A 471 38.86 -5.13 -6.34
CA GLU A 471 39.31 -3.83 -6.84
C GLU A 471 39.24 -3.73 -8.37
N GLU A 472 39.64 -4.79 -9.09
CA GLU A 472 39.49 -4.85 -10.55
C GLU A 472 38.02 -4.70 -10.98
N ALA A 473 37.09 -5.37 -10.27
CA ALA A 473 35.66 -5.29 -10.54
C ALA A 473 35.09 -3.90 -10.26
N ILE A 474 35.47 -3.27 -9.14
CA ILE A 474 35.03 -1.91 -8.78
C ILE A 474 35.50 -0.90 -9.83
N VAL A 475 36.76 -0.99 -10.28
CA VAL A 475 37.30 -0.10 -11.32
C VAL A 475 36.62 -0.33 -12.67
N LEU A 476 36.32 -1.59 -13.03
CA LEU A 476 35.60 -1.91 -14.25
C LEU A 476 34.15 -1.43 -14.22
N ALA A 477 33.50 -1.48 -13.06
CA ALA A 477 32.11 -1.06 -12.87
C ALA A 477 31.89 0.39 -13.31
N LEU A 478 32.76 1.32 -12.86
CA LEU A 478 32.65 2.74 -13.19
C LEU A 478 32.95 3.07 -14.67
N LYS A 479 33.58 2.13 -15.39
CA LYS A 479 33.89 2.26 -16.82
C LYS A 479 32.87 1.57 -17.72
N THR A 480 31.89 0.88 -17.14
CA THR A 480 30.90 0.08 -17.87
C THR A 480 29.53 0.75 -17.76
N PRO A 481 29.16 1.66 -18.69
CA PRO A 481 27.85 2.30 -18.66
C PRO A 481 26.74 1.29 -18.97
N ARG A 482 25.54 1.53 -18.42
CA ARG A 482 24.33 0.83 -18.87
C ARG A 482 23.97 1.28 -20.28
N ASN A 483 23.47 0.35 -21.10
CA ASN A 483 22.89 0.71 -22.41
C ASN A 483 21.71 1.68 -22.22
N SER A 484 21.66 2.75 -23.00
CA SER A 484 20.58 3.74 -22.98
C SER A 484 19.33 3.32 -23.75
N ASP A 485 19.38 2.19 -24.47
CA ASP A 485 18.21 1.66 -25.19
C ASP A 485 17.25 0.94 -24.24
N GLU A 486 16.21 1.65 -23.79
CA GLU A 486 15.16 1.18 -22.88
C GLU A 486 14.35 -0.01 -23.43
N ARG A 487 14.40 -0.28 -24.74
CA ARG A 487 13.72 -1.42 -25.36
C ARG A 487 14.35 -2.76 -24.98
N ILE A 488 15.60 -2.76 -24.51
CA ILE A 488 16.32 -3.96 -24.12
C ILE A 488 15.97 -4.27 -22.67
N TRP A 489 15.11 -5.26 -22.47
CA TRP A 489 14.67 -5.69 -21.16
C TRP A 489 15.70 -6.63 -20.53
N LEU A 490 16.25 -6.20 -19.38
CA LEU A 490 17.22 -6.98 -18.60
C LEU A 490 16.58 -7.75 -17.45
N GLY A 491 15.32 -7.46 -17.09
CA GLY A 491 14.64 -8.09 -15.94
C GLY A 491 15.24 -7.71 -14.57
N ASP A 492 16.06 -6.67 -14.50
CA ASP A 492 16.71 -6.18 -13.28
C ASP A 492 16.03 -4.93 -12.69
N TYR A 493 14.84 -4.58 -13.21
CA TYR A 493 14.05 -3.39 -12.85
C TYR A 493 14.87 -2.09 -12.88
N GLY A 494 15.85 -2.04 -13.80
CA GLY A 494 16.89 -1.03 -13.81
C GLY A 494 16.78 0.01 -14.91
N SER A 495 17.37 1.17 -14.62
CA SER A 495 17.63 2.26 -15.55
C SER A 495 19.03 2.83 -15.30
N PRO A 496 19.59 3.66 -16.21
CA PRO A 496 20.85 4.34 -15.94
C PRO A 496 20.80 5.18 -14.66
N LEU A 497 19.67 5.83 -14.39
CA LEU A 497 19.46 6.64 -13.18
C LEU A 497 19.49 5.77 -11.92
N ARG A 498 18.76 4.66 -11.92
CA ARG A 498 18.73 3.68 -10.82
C ARG A 498 20.13 3.12 -10.54
N ASP A 499 20.83 2.69 -11.58
CA ASP A 499 22.14 2.07 -11.47
C ASP A 499 23.17 3.06 -10.88
N ASN A 500 23.19 4.30 -11.37
CA ASN A 500 24.07 5.36 -10.85
C ASN A 500 23.80 5.66 -9.36
N ALA A 501 22.52 5.74 -8.94
CA ALA A 501 22.15 6.01 -7.57
C ALA A 501 22.53 4.87 -6.60
N LEU A 502 22.30 3.61 -7.00
CA LEU A 502 22.72 2.46 -6.20
C LEU A 502 24.24 2.32 -6.16
N MET A 503 24.93 2.60 -7.27
CA MET A 503 26.39 2.59 -7.32
C MET A 503 26.99 3.65 -6.38
N LEU A 504 26.44 4.87 -6.38
CA LEU A 504 26.86 5.93 -5.44
C LEU A 504 26.68 5.48 -3.99
N SER A 505 25.51 4.91 -3.66
CA SER A 505 25.22 4.40 -2.32
C SER A 505 26.19 3.30 -1.89
N LEU A 506 26.51 2.36 -2.78
CA LEU A 506 27.46 1.27 -2.50
C LEU A 506 28.90 1.77 -2.32
N LEU A 507 29.34 2.74 -3.11
CA LEU A 507 30.67 3.35 -2.96
C LEU A 507 30.78 4.07 -1.61
N GLU A 508 29.76 4.84 -1.22
CA GLU A 508 29.74 5.56 0.06
C GLU A 508 29.67 4.59 1.24
N GLU A 509 28.79 3.59 1.20
CA GLU A 509 28.60 2.60 2.27
C GLU A 509 29.91 1.85 2.57
N ASN A 510 30.70 1.56 1.52
CA ASN A 510 31.97 0.83 1.62
C ASN A 510 33.22 1.74 1.65
N LYS A 511 33.06 3.06 1.66
CA LYS A 511 34.15 4.06 1.68
C LYS A 511 35.17 3.88 0.54
N LEU A 512 34.67 3.65 -0.67
CA LEU A 512 35.46 3.37 -1.89
C LEU A 512 35.47 4.57 -2.84
N LEU A 513 36.63 4.87 -3.43
CA LEU A 513 36.80 5.84 -4.52
C LEU A 513 36.09 7.22 -4.30
N PRO A 514 36.47 8.00 -3.27
CA PRO A 514 35.80 9.27 -2.95
C PRO A 514 35.75 10.28 -4.10
N ASP A 515 36.79 10.33 -4.93
CA ASP A 515 36.87 11.26 -6.07
C ASP A 515 35.79 10.94 -7.12
N GLU A 516 35.58 9.65 -7.41
CA GLU A 516 34.56 9.18 -8.36
C GLU A 516 33.14 9.38 -7.82
N GLN A 517 32.95 9.36 -6.49
CA GLN A 517 31.65 9.65 -5.87
C GLN A 517 31.17 11.07 -6.20
N TYR A 518 32.07 12.05 -6.23
CA TYR A 518 31.71 13.43 -6.57
C TYR A 518 31.25 13.56 -8.03
N THR A 519 31.96 12.95 -8.97
CA THR A 519 31.59 12.95 -10.39
C THR A 519 30.25 12.24 -10.63
N LEU A 520 30.04 11.10 -9.96
CA LEU A 520 28.80 10.36 -10.05
C LEU A 520 27.63 11.13 -9.42
N LEU A 521 27.85 11.82 -8.30
CA LEU A 521 26.86 12.66 -7.66
C LEU A 521 26.44 13.85 -8.54
N ASP A 522 27.38 14.54 -9.17
CA ASP A 522 27.07 15.63 -10.08
C ASP A 522 26.23 15.16 -11.28
N THR A 523 26.65 14.05 -11.89
CA THR A 523 25.90 13.40 -12.99
C THR A 523 24.50 13.00 -12.55
N LEU A 524 24.38 12.33 -11.38
CA LEU A 524 23.12 11.86 -10.84
C LEU A 524 22.19 13.02 -10.46
N SER A 525 22.74 14.07 -9.86
CA SER A 525 22.00 15.29 -9.53
C SER A 525 21.38 15.90 -10.78
N GLN A 526 22.13 15.95 -11.89
CA GLN A 526 21.67 16.51 -13.16
C GLN A 526 20.59 15.64 -13.83
N GLN A 527 20.75 14.32 -13.81
CA GLN A 527 19.75 13.40 -14.37
C GLN A 527 18.46 13.40 -13.54
N ALA A 528 18.56 13.35 -12.21
CA ALA A 528 17.42 13.12 -11.32
C ALA A 528 16.41 14.29 -11.21
N PHE A 529 16.79 15.52 -11.59
CA PHE A 529 15.85 16.66 -11.52
C PHE A 529 15.00 16.81 -12.78
N GLY A 530 15.50 16.36 -13.94
CA GLY A 530 14.81 16.47 -15.22
C GLY A 530 13.70 15.43 -15.41
N GLU A 531 13.72 14.35 -14.61
CA GLU A 531 12.75 13.27 -14.73
C GLU A 531 11.39 13.62 -14.12
N ARG A 532 10.37 13.62 -14.99
CA ARG A 532 8.99 13.88 -14.60
C ARG A 532 8.36 12.69 -13.87
N TRP A 533 8.65 11.48 -14.33
CA TRP A 533 8.14 10.23 -13.77
C TRP A 533 9.31 9.35 -13.35
N LEU A 534 9.21 8.78 -12.14
CA LEU A 534 10.20 7.86 -11.60
C LEU A 534 9.49 6.55 -11.25
N SER A 535 10.15 5.43 -11.52
CA SER A 535 9.74 4.13 -10.97
C SER A 535 9.99 4.07 -9.46
N THR A 536 9.31 3.16 -8.77
CA THR A 536 9.55 2.87 -7.34
C THR A 536 10.99 2.46 -7.07
N GLN A 537 11.63 1.73 -7.99
CA GLN A 537 13.05 1.39 -7.92
C GLN A 537 13.96 2.62 -7.99
N GLU A 538 13.72 3.53 -8.95
CA GLU A 538 14.50 4.76 -9.08
C GLU A 538 14.31 5.67 -7.86
N SER A 539 13.07 5.87 -7.42
CA SER A 539 12.80 6.67 -6.22
C SER A 539 13.47 6.07 -4.99
N ASN A 540 13.49 4.74 -4.83
CA ASN A 540 14.22 4.13 -3.70
C ASN A 540 15.74 4.22 -3.83
N ALA A 541 16.29 3.99 -5.03
CA ALA A 541 17.73 4.14 -5.26
C ALA A 541 18.20 5.58 -4.99
N LEU A 542 17.44 6.57 -5.47
CA LEU A 542 17.67 7.99 -5.21
C LEU A 542 17.46 8.36 -3.74
N PHE A 543 16.51 7.74 -3.04
CA PHE A 543 16.35 7.89 -1.59
C PHE A 543 17.61 7.42 -0.84
N LEU A 544 18.12 6.22 -1.16
CA LEU A 544 19.34 5.68 -0.54
C LEU A 544 20.54 6.57 -0.84
N ALA A 545 20.70 7.03 -2.08
CA ALA A 545 21.77 7.95 -2.47
C ALA A 545 21.64 9.31 -1.74
N ALA A 546 20.44 9.90 -1.72
CA ALA A 546 20.20 11.17 -1.05
C ALA A 546 20.45 11.10 0.46
N ARG A 547 20.14 9.96 1.09
CA ARG A 547 20.46 9.69 2.50
C ARG A 547 21.97 9.72 2.74
N THR A 548 22.79 9.15 1.85
CA THR A 548 24.26 9.12 2.03
C THR A 548 24.90 10.51 1.97
N ILE A 549 24.27 11.47 1.28
CA ILE A 549 24.81 12.83 1.10
C ILE A 549 24.08 13.90 1.94
N GLN A 550 23.10 13.52 2.77
CA GLN A 550 22.23 14.47 3.46
C GLN A 550 23.00 15.42 4.41
N ASP A 551 24.08 14.94 5.01
CA ASP A 551 24.94 15.72 5.91
C ASP A 551 26.23 16.22 5.23
N LEU A 552 26.30 16.21 3.89
CA LEU A 552 27.45 16.69 3.15
C LEU A 552 27.63 18.21 3.39
N PRO A 553 28.79 18.67 3.90
CA PRO A 553 29.02 20.09 4.13
C PRO A 553 29.05 20.87 2.81
N GLY A 554 28.39 22.02 2.78
CA GLY A 554 28.35 22.93 1.64
C GLY A 554 27.68 24.23 2.05
N LYS A 555 28.48 25.25 2.39
CA LYS A 555 27.99 26.58 2.77
C LYS A 555 27.32 27.26 1.59
N TRP A 556 26.17 27.89 1.82
CA TRP A 556 25.42 28.64 0.82
C TRP A 556 24.65 29.81 1.43
N GLN A 557 24.34 30.82 0.62
CA GLN A 557 23.51 31.98 0.98
C GLN A 557 22.57 32.32 -0.17
N ALA A 558 21.31 32.64 0.13
CA ALA A 558 20.31 32.99 -0.86
C ALA A 558 19.33 34.05 -0.34
N GLN A 559 18.94 34.99 -1.18
CA GLN A 559 17.76 35.82 -0.95
C GLN A 559 16.58 35.19 -1.69
N THR A 560 15.42 35.08 -1.02
CA THR A 560 14.21 34.48 -1.62
C THR A 560 13.05 35.48 -1.59
N SER A 561 12.06 35.31 -2.47
CA SER A 561 10.87 36.18 -2.49
C SER A 561 9.93 35.98 -1.29
N PHE A 562 9.99 34.83 -0.62
CA PHE A 562 9.12 34.50 0.51
C PHE A 562 9.73 34.78 1.89
N SER A 563 10.98 35.26 1.95
CA SER A 563 11.66 35.64 3.19
C SER A 563 12.33 37.01 3.04
N THR A 564 12.12 37.90 4.02
CA THR A 564 12.81 39.20 4.06
C THR A 564 14.26 39.04 4.48
N GLU A 565 14.54 38.11 5.39
CA GLU A 565 15.90 37.79 5.84
C GLU A 565 16.61 36.86 4.84
N PRO A 566 17.91 37.08 4.56
CA PRO A 566 18.71 36.16 3.77
C PRO A 566 18.73 34.76 4.40
N LEU A 567 18.51 33.74 3.58
CA LEU A 567 18.67 32.35 3.98
C LEU A 567 20.14 31.94 3.88
N THR A 568 20.62 31.16 4.84
CA THR A 568 21.98 30.63 4.87
C THR A 568 21.98 29.23 5.45
N GLY A 569 22.88 28.38 4.98
CA GLY A 569 23.04 27.03 5.50
C GLY A 569 24.44 26.48 5.28
N GLU A 570 24.84 25.55 6.14
CA GLU A 570 26.11 24.82 6.05
C GLU A 570 25.96 23.46 5.34
N LYS A 571 24.72 23.08 5.02
CA LYS A 571 24.32 21.87 4.29
C LYS A 571 23.00 22.12 3.55
N ALA A 572 22.58 21.16 2.72
CA ALA A 572 21.32 21.26 2.00
C ALA A 572 20.13 21.47 2.96
N GLN A 573 19.25 22.41 2.65
CA GLN A 573 18.01 22.65 3.40
C GLN A 573 16.82 22.64 2.45
N ASN A 574 15.72 22.03 2.91
CA ASN A 574 14.46 21.97 2.20
C ASN A 574 13.44 22.85 2.92
N SER A 575 12.76 23.71 2.17
CA SER A 575 11.70 24.59 2.64
C SER A 575 10.40 24.27 1.90
N ASN A 576 9.34 24.00 2.65
CA ASN A 576 8.00 23.81 2.09
C ASN A 576 7.42 25.16 1.65
N LEU A 577 6.75 25.17 0.50
CA LEU A 577 6.09 26.33 -0.09
C LEU A 577 4.62 26.05 -0.35
N ASN A 578 3.77 27.03 -0.04
CA ASN A 578 2.35 27.01 -0.42
C ASN A 578 2.16 27.60 -1.83
N SER A 579 0.92 27.57 -2.34
CA SER A 579 0.56 28.07 -3.67
C SER A 579 0.95 29.53 -3.91
N ASP A 580 0.76 30.40 -2.92
CA ASP A 580 0.98 31.85 -3.05
C ASP A 580 2.48 32.17 -3.14
N GLN A 581 3.29 31.48 -2.34
CA GLN A 581 4.75 31.56 -2.39
C GLN A 581 5.28 30.99 -3.70
N LEU A 582 4.74 29.87 -4.18
CA LEU A 582 5.13 29.28 -5.45
C LEU A 582 4.83 30.19 -6.64
N ALA A 583 3.66 30.85 -6.66
CA ALA A 583 3.26 31.74 -7.75
C ALA A 583 4.20 32.94 -7.96
N THR A 584 4.95 33.33 -6.93
CA THR A 584 5.88 34.47 -6.93
C THR A 584 7.32 34.05 -6.62
N LEU A 585 7.64 32.77 -6.79
CA LEU A 585 8.92 32.23 -6.34
C LEU A 585 10.10 32.79 -7.15
N GLN A 586 11.00 33.45 -6.45
CA GLN A 586 12.27 33.96 -6.96
C GLN A 586 13.39 33.67 -5.95
N VAL A 587 14.55 33.27 -6.44
CA VAL A 587 15.75 32.96 -5.65
C VAL A 587 16.96 33.64 -6.27
N THR A 588 17.66 34.45 -5.49
CA THR A 588 18.91 35.11 -5.87
C THR A 588 20.06 34.55 -5.05
N ASN A 589 21.16 34.17 -5.70
CA ASN A 589 22.38 33.77 -4.99
C ASN A 589 23.07 35.02 -4.43
N SER A 590 23.01 35.18 -3.10
CA SER A 590 23.65 36.29 -2.37
C SER A 590 25.02 35.92 -1.77
N GLY A 591 25.47 34.68 -1.99
CA GLY A 591 26.77 34.20 -1.54
C GLY A 591 27.91 34.49 -2.52
N ASP A 592 29.09 33.99 -2.19
CA ASP A 592 30.34 34.10 -2.96
C ASP A 592 30.71 32.80 -3.70
N GLN A 593 29.90 31.75 -3.56
CA GLN A 593 30.06 30.45 -4.22
C GLN A 593 28.79 30.09 -5.01
N PRO A 594 28.87 29.16 -5.98
CA PRO A 594 27.69 28.66 -6.67
C PRO A 594 26.65 28.06 -5.70
N LEU A 595 25.37 28.32 -5.97
CA LEU A 595 24.23 27.82 -5.22
C LEU A 595 23.43 26.89 -6.11
N TRP A 596 23.23 25.65 -5.67
CA TRP A 596 22.31 24.72 -6.32
C TRP A 596 20.92 24.88 -5.73
N LEU A 597 19.92 24.96 -6.61
CA LEU A 597 18.51 24.96 -6.22
C LEU A 597 17.74 23.87 -6.94
N ARG A 598 16.73 23.33 -6.27
CA ARG A 598 15.73 22.44 -6.84
C ARG A 598 14.35 22.80 -6.35
N VAL A 599 13.38 22.86 -7.27
CA VAL A 599 11.97 23.09 -6.97
C VAL A 599 11.18 21.89 -7.45
N ASP A 600 10.50 21.21 -6.54
CA ASP A 600 9.55 20.15 -6.87
C ASP A 600 8.16 20.61 -6.40
N ALA A 601 7.25 20.86 -7.33
CA ALA A 601 5.86 21.22 -7.04
C ALA A 601 4.90 20.16 -7.58
N SER A 602 3.83 19.91 -6.82
CA SER A 602 2.85 18.86 -7.10
C SER A 602 1.46 19.38 -6.76
N GLY A 603 0.49 19.02 -7.59
CA GLY A 603 -0.91 19.35 -7.35
C GLY A 603 -1.83 18.64 -8.33
N TYR A 604 -3.13 18.74 -8.11
CA TYR A 604 -4.12 18.21 -9.04
C TYR A 604 -4.51 19.27 -10.07
N PRO A 605 -4.65 18.89 -11.35
CA PRO A 605 -5.08 19.83 -12.38
C PRO A 605 -6.54 20.23 -12.17
N GLN A 606 -6.91 21.45 -12.58
CA GLN A 606 -8.29 21.96 -12.46
C GLN A 606 -9.27 21.29 -13.44
N SER A 607 -8.75 20.77 -14.55
CA SER A 607 -9.51 20.13 -15.62
C SER A 607 -8.77 18.88 -16.11
N ALA A 608 -9.47 18.05 -16.89
CA ALA A 608 -8.88 16.87 -17.50
C ALA A 608 -7.70 17.29 -18.41
N PRO A 609 -6.48 16.76 -18.19
CA PRO A 609 -5.40 16.96 -19.14
C PRO A 609 -5.76 16.42 -20.51
N LEU A 610 -5.17 16.99 -21.57
CA LEU A 610 -5.34 16.45 -22.92
C LEU A 610 -4.83 15.00 -22.96
N PRO A 611 -5.56 14.08 -23.63
CA PRO A 611 -5.08 12.72 -23.84
C PRO A 611 -3.70 12.72 -24.52
N ALA A 612 -2.80 11.89 -24.01
CA ALA A 612 -1.45 11.74 -24.54
C ALA A 612 -1.03 10.27 -24.51
N ASN A 613 -0.08 9.91 -25.37
CA ASN A 613 0.45 8.55 -25.45
C ASN A 613 1.94 8.58 -25.78
N ASN A 614 2.70 7.64 -25.23
CA ASN A 614 4.10 7.39 -25.59
C ASN A 614 4.37 5.89 -25.45
N VAL A 615 4.76 5.22 -26.54
CA VAL A 615 4.86 3.76 -26.69
C VAL A 615 3.53 3.02 -26.48
N LEU A 616 2.95 3.11 -25.28
CA LEU A 616 1.63 2.57 -24.92
C LEU A 616 0.50 3.47 -25.43
N GLN A 617 -0.62 2.83 -25.80
CA GLN A 617 -1.88 3.47 -26.18
C GLN A 617 -3.03 2.72 -25.48
N ILE A 618 -4.04 3.44 -25.02
CA ILE A 618 -5.23 2.86 -24.39
C ILE A 618 -6.49 3.59 -24.83
N GLU A 619 -7.55 2.82 -25.10
CA GLU A 619 -8.89 3.33 -25.38
C GLU A 619 -9.93 2.60 -24.52
N ARG A 620 -10.98 3.33 -24.11
CA ARG A 620 -12.07 2.83 -23.26
C ARG A 620 -13.41 3.03 -23.94
N HIS A 621 -14.18 1.95 -24.03
CA HIS A 621 -15.55 1.95 -24.54
C HIS A 621 -16.51 1.44 -23.46
N ILE A 622 -17.70 2.04 -23.37
CA ILE A 622 -18.76 1.57 -22.47
C ILE A 622 -19.87 0.97 -23.29
N LEU A 623 -20.18 -0.28 -22.98
CA LEU A 623 -21.15 -1.10 -23.68
C LEU A 623 -22.30 -1.47 -22.73
N GLY A 624 -23.47 -1.74 -23.30
CA GLY A 624 -24.56 -2.43 -22.61
C GLY A 624 -24.26 -3.92 -22.50
N THR A 625 -25.05 -4.64 -21.69
CA THR A 625 -24.96 -6.10 -21.57
C THR A 625 -25.34 -6.84 -22.87
N ASP A 626 -25.92 -6.13 -23.83
CA ASP A 626 -26.21 -6.62 -25.18
C ASP A 626 -25.03 -6.47 -26.16
N GLY A 627 -23.92 -5.85 -25.74
CA GLY A 627 -22.72 -5.62 -26.54
C GLY A 627 -22.70 -4.29 -27.30
N LYS A 628 -23.79 -3.52 -27.28
CA LYS A 628 -23.89 -2.24 -28.01
C LYS A 628 -23.30 -1.09 -27.21
N SER A 629 -22.82 -0.05 -27.90
CA SER A 629 -22.39 1.19 -27.26
C SER A 629 -23.49 1.77 -26.38
N LYS A 630 -23.18 2.05 -25.12
CA LYS A 630 -24.13 2.62 -24.14
C LYS A 630 -23.66 4.01 -23.72
N SER A 631 -24.57 4.97 -23.80
CA SER A 631 -24.27 6.36 -23.44
C SER A 631 -24.24 6.55 -21.93
N LEU A 632 -23.26 7.32 -21.45
CA LEU A 632 -23.07 7.62 -20.02
C LEU A 632 -24.06 8.67 -19.48
N ASP A 633 -24.65 9.48 -20.35
CA ASP A 633 -25.51 10.63 -19.99
C ASP A 633 -26.89 10.23 -19.45
N SER A 634 -27.35 9.02 -19.75
CA SER A 634 -28.73 8.55 -19.51
C SER A 634 -28.78 7.23 -18.75
N LEU A 635 -27.70 6.88 -18.04
CA LEU A 635 -27.62 5.71 -17.19
C LEU A 635 -28.62 5.78 -16.02
N ARG A 636 -29.28 4.67 -15.70
CA ARG A 636 -30.18 4.57 -14.54
C ARG A 636 -29.50 3.84 -13.39
N SER A 637 -29.90 4.16 -12.16
CA SER A 637 -29.45 3.40 -10.99
C SER A 637 -29.91 1.93 -11.10
N GLY A 638 -28.98 1.00 -10.86
CA GLY A 638 -29.17 -0.44 -11.04
C GLY A 638 -28.87 -0.97 -12.45
N ASP A 639 -28.54 -0.09 -13.42
CA ASP A 639 -28.11 -0.54 -14.74
C ASP A 639 -26.74 -1.23 -14.69
N LEU A 640 -26.63 -2.37 -15.38
CA LEU A 640 -25.35 -2.99 -15.68
C LEU A 640 -24.72 -2.39 -16.94
N VAL A 641 -23.39 -2.27 -16.92
CA VAL A 641 -22.55 -1.83 -18.04
C VAL A 641 -21.33 -2.72 -18.17
N LEU A 642 -20.83 -2.86 -19.38
CA LEU A 642 -19.57 -3.54 -19.69
C LEU A 642 -18.53 -2.47 -20.06
N VAL A 643 -17.41 -2.45 -19.34
CA VAL A 643 -16.27 -1.58 -19.65
C VAL A 643 -15.27 -2.35 -20.47
N TRP A 644 -15.06 -1.93 -21.72
CA TRP A 644 -14.09 -2.53 -22.62
C TRP A 644 -12.87 -1.63 -22.74
N LEU A 645 -11.71 -2.15 -22.30
CA LEU A 645 -10.42 -1.52 -22.45
C LEU A 645 -9.63 -2.21 -23.56
N GLN A 646 -9.09 -1.42 -24.49
CA GLN A 646 -8.19 -1.91 -25.51
C GLN A 646 -6.83 -1.23 -25.35
N VAL A 647 -5.77 -2.04 -25.22
CA VAL A 647 -4.40 -1.58 -25.01
C VAL A 647 -3.56 -2.00 -26.21
N LYS A 648 -2.76 -1.06 -26.72
CA LYS A 648 -1.81 -1.28 -27.81
C LYS A 648 -0.45 -0.75 -27.39
N ALA A 649 0.63 -1.29 -27.96
CA ALA A 649 1.97 -0.81 -27.72
C ALA A 649 2.79 -0.84 -29.01
N SER A 650 3.66 0.15 -29.23
CA SER A 650 4.60 0.15 -30.36
C SER A 650 5.81 -0.76 -30.16
N ASN A 651 6.07 -1.16 -28.91
CA ASN A 651 7.12 -2.10 -28.49
C ASN A 651 6.53 -3.04 -27.40
N SER A 652 7.19 -4.16 -27.12
CA SER A 652 6.82 -5.03 -25.99
C SER A 652 6.98 -4.29 -24.65
N VAL A 653 5.99 -4.41 -23.76
CA VAL A 653 6.00 -3.81 -22.42
C VAL A 653 5.60 -4.90 -21.41
N PRO A 654 6.56 -5.72 -20.94
CA PRO A 654 6.27 -6.89 -20.10
C PRO A 654 5.75 -6.53 -18.70
N ASP A 655 5.91 -5.29 -18.26
CA ASP A 655 5.57 -4.76 -16.95
C ASP A 655 4.41 -3.73 -16.98
N ALA A 656 3.60 -3.74 -18.05
CA ALA A 656 2.49 -2.80 -18.21
C ALA A 656 1.45 -2.93 -17.08
N LEU A 657 1.09 -1.79 -16.47
CA LEU A 657 0.02 -1.69 -15.48
C LEU A 657 -1.16 -0.86 -16.03
N VAL A 658 -2.33 -1.48 -16.16
CA VAL A 658 -3.55 -0.80 -16.59
C VAL A 658 -4.32 -0.30 -15.37
N VAL A 659 -4.55 1.01 -15.32
CA VAL A 659 -5.30 1.67 -14.24
C VAL A 659 -6.47 2.44 -14.86
N ASP A 660 -7.69 1.95 -14.65
CA ASP A 660 -8.92 2.65 -15.06
C ASP A 660 -9.66 3.15 -13.83
N LEU A 661 -9.59 4.45 -13.58
CA LEU A 661 -10.25 5.08 -12.45
C LEU A 661 -11.76 5.16 -12.71
N LEU A 662 -12.54 4.61 -11.78
CA LEU A 662 -13.99 4.63 -11.87
C LEU A 662 -14.53 6.05 -11.63
N PRO A 663 -15.59 6.45 -12.35
CA PRO A 663 -16.51 7.49 -11.90
C PRO A 663 -17.26 7.02 -10.64
N ALA A 664 -17.51 7.91 -9.68
CA ALA A 664 -18.06 7.54 -8.36
C ALA A 664 -19.43 6.83 -8.40
N GLY A 665 -20.25 7.10 -9.41
CA GLY A 665 -21.57 6.48 -9.58
C GLY A 665 -21.54 5.06 -10.14
N LEU A 666 -20.37 4.54 -10.56
CA LEU A 666 -20.19 3.18 -11.03
C LEU A 666 -19.44 2.36 -9.98
N GLU A 667 -20.05 1.27 -9.53
CA GLU A 667 -19.39 0.29 -8.66
C GLU A 667 -18.93 -0.91 -9.46
N LEU A 668 -17.74 -1.43 -9.15
CA LEU A 668 -17.24 -2.66 -9.77
C LEU A 668 -17.99 -3.87 -9.25
N GLU A 669 -18.56 -4.62 -10.19
CA GLU A 669 -18.98 -6.00 -9.98
C GLU A 669 -17.74 -6.89 -9.88
N ASN A 670 -17.49 -7.45 -8.70
CA ASN A 670 -16.39 -8.38 -8.53
C ASN A 670 -16.79 -9.75 -9.09
N GLN A 671 -16.44 -10.02 -10.34
CA GLN A 671 -16.93 -11.20 -11.06
C GLN A 671 -16.39 -12.51 -10.55
N ASN A 672 -15.14 -12.51 -10.09
CA ASN A 672 -14.78 -13.50 -9.10
C ASN A 672 -15.40 -13.01 -7.79
N LEU A 673 -16.72 -13.27 -7.62
CA LEU A 673 -17.61 -13.51 -6.46
C LEU A 673 -18.80 -14.27 -7.08
N ALA A 674 -18.68 -15.58 -7.24
CA ALA A 674 -19.51 -16.38 -8.17
C ALA A 674 -21.03 -16.34 -7.89
N ASN A 675 -21.45 -15.98 -6.67
CA ASN A 675 -22.85 -15.99 -6.25
C ASN A 675 -23.50 -14.58 -6.23
N GLY A 676 -22.75 -13.52 -6.55
CA GLY A 676 -23.24 -12.14 -6.55
C GLY A 676 -23.06 -11.38 -7.87
N SER A 677 -22.38 -11.96 -8.86
CA SER A 677 -22.04 -11.29 -10.11
C SER A 677 -22.98 -11.68 -11.27
N ALA A 678 -23.22 -10.73 -12.18
CA ALA A 678 -23.91 -11.04 -13.43
C ALA A 678 -23.07 -12.01 -14.29
N SER A 679 -23.64 -13.17 -14.65
CA SER A 679 -22.94 -14.16 -15.47
C SER A 679 -22.71 -13.62 -16.88
N LEU A 680 -21.42 -13.45 -17.26
CA LEU A 680 -21.04 -13.09 -18.61
C LEU A 680 -21.45 -14.14 -19.65
N GLU A 681 -21.61 -15.40 -19.25
CA GLU A 681 -22.07 -16.49 -20.13
C GLU A 681 -23.54 -16.34 -20.55
N GLN A 682 -24.33 -15.54 -19.82
CA GLN A 682 -25.72 -15.20 -20.15
C GLN A 682 -25.85 -13.89 -20.94
N SER A 683 -24.73 -13.25 -21.31
CA SER A 683 -24.71 -11.98 -22.06
C SER A 683 -25.01 -12.18 -23.55
N GLY A 684 -25.39 -11.12 -24.27
CA GLY A 684 -25.76 -11.20 -25.68
C GLY A 684 -24.65 -11.75 -26.59
N GLY A 685 -25.03 -12.31 -27.75
CA GLY A 685 -24.08 -12.99 -28.67
C GLY A 685 -22.90 -12.13 -29.17
N GLU A 686 -23.03 -10.80 -29.16
CA GLU A 686 -21.93 -9.88 -29.47
C GLU A 686 -20.85 -9.87 -28.38
N VAL A 687 -21.23 -9.96 -27.10
CA VAL A 687 -20.30 -10.04 -25.96
C VAL A 687 -19.49 -11.34 -26.04
N GLN A 688 -20.13 -12.44 -26.44
CA GLN A 688 -19.46 -13.73 -26.55
C GLN A 688 -18.48 -13.78 -27.74
N ASN A 689 -18.79 -13.10 -28.84
CA ASN A 689 -17.83 -12.91 -29.93
C ASN A 689 -16.64 -12.05 -29.50
N LEU A 690 -16.87 -11.00 -28.70
CA LEU A 690 -15.80 -10.14 -28.18
C LEU A 690 -14.88 -10.93 -27.23
N LEU A 691 -15.44 -11.74 -26.34
CA LEU A 691 -14.70 -12.65 -25.46
C LEU A 691 -13.86 -13.67 -26.25
N ASN A 692 -14.44 -14.26 -27.31
CA ASN A 692 -13.71 -15.19 -28.18
C ASN A 692 -12.55 -14.50 -28.91
N GLN A 693 -12.73 -13.26 -29.36
CA GLN A 693 -11.65 -12.48 -29.98
C GLN A 693 -10.54 -12.16 -28.96
N MET A 694 -10.90 -11.84 -27.72
CA MET A 694 -9.92 -11.61 -26.64
C MET A 694 -9.13 -12.86 -26.27
N GLN A 695 -9.72 -14.05 -26.35
CA GLN A 695 -9.00 -15.32 -26.09
C GLN A 695 -8.09 -15.75 -27.25
N GLN A 696 -8.30 -15.21 -28.45
CA GLN A 696 -7.52 -15.52 -29.65
C GLN A 696 -6.41 -14.50 -29.95
N ALA A 697 -6.46 -13.33 -29.32
CA ALA A 697 -5.45 -12.27 -29.39
C ALA A 697 -4.39 -12.46 -28.30
#